data_AF-A0A1L8DV99-F1
#
_entry.id   AF-A0A1L8DV99-F1
#
_cell.length_a   1.000
_cell.length_b   1.000
_cell.length_c   1.000
_cell.angle_alpha   90.00
_cell.angle_beta   90.00
_cell.angle_gamma   90.00
#
_symmetry.space_group_name_H-M   'P 1'
#
loop_
_entity.id
_entity.type
_entity.pdbx_description
1 polymer ?
#
loop_
_entity_poly.entity_id
_entity_poly.type
_entity_poly.pdbx_seq_one_letter_code
_entity_poly.pdbx_strand_id
1 'polypeptide(L)'
;VYHCRRGVSDDKEVRLAQILLCLEAAQKNSSKITPDCVAEMSDHRKLLMEDYKLSPEILTGCQDDITKFCGNIDSGSKTIHCLMDHARPKRKKRVSLVCERAIEQLVKVADVGEDWRVDPVLRNACKPVVDVACRDTEGGDARVMSCLMEKLSTNFMTKDCEQALLQIQYFVSRDFKLDPQLYRHCREDAVKLCHAKKAWADVTTDQMDPERGPLVLTCLHRYAYHATPEMHLRPECFHEVKRVMRQRAISVDLIPEVEDECIDDLANFCHDKTGRGEEMQCLQDNMDKVQKKCLQAVINFTEEEAGHVELNPVIMFACRSAMERHCDAIIKSGTDEGEMMECLISHKNDPDMREDVKCRAAVEHFQIISLKNYHFTYKFKEACKSFVTRFCPVSNTKYEVVACLSERMRNDTIRGQRHTIPKDCRQQVRNQLYQQRENIDYDPRLKSVCRNEIERFCYEIPNSGGQVLECLQREAEHLSPPCRHALFSVRRSELMDSATDYTLINTCREMLHQYCPRVDQSSALQCLKVHREESLFDPKCHLVVVNRMIEQNLDYRFNPQLQDACRINIAGYCTDIVAGAKQDEELNGKVVDCLKQKFREGKLTQECRTQMTQVLREQALNYKLNPLLQNLCQKEIEVLCRPTDEIEDHGEVEDCLKKAFLNQQIIRKECRIEVATLIQEAKADIHVDPLLQQACTADLLRYCSTVQSGDGRQLRCLQTILIDKSEALEENCRDKLLQRIDMFKNAAPLVAAPENLSDLYTQVSSSPAKKFFFIAFLTFVGFIFIFGLFCGRATRRTIAMKNK
;
A
#
# COMPACT_ATOMS: atom_id res chain seq x y z
N VAL A 1 -2.42 -51.00 -38.40
CA VAL A 1 -3.84 -51.37 -38.50
C VAL A 1 -4.33 -51.69 -37.10
N TYR A 2 -5.25 -50.90 -36.55
CA TYR A 2 -5.81 -51.14 -35.22
C TYR A 2 -6.83 -52.28 -35.29
N HIS A 3 -6.72 -53.27 -34.41
CA HIS A 3 -7.62 -54.43 -34.37
C HIS A 3 -8.54 -54.32 -33.15
N CYS A 4 -9.46 -53.35 -33.15
CA CYS A 4 -10.32 -53.01 -32.00
C CYS A 4 -11.29 -54.12 -31.55
N ARG A 5 -11.40 -55.21 -32.33
CA ARG A 5 -12.22 -56.39 -31.98
C ARG A 5 -11.41 -57.50 -31.31
N ARG A 6 -10.09 -57.36 -31.15
CA ARG A 6 -9.23 -58.38 -30.50
C ARG A 6 -9.15 -58.12 -29.00
N GLY A 7 -9.44 -59.15 -28.19
CA GLY A 7 -9.28 -59.10 -26.72
C GLY A 7 -10.37 -58.31 -25.99
N VAL A 8 -11.54 -58.13 -26.62
CA VAL A 8 -12.72 -57.47 -26.03
C VAL A 8 -13.63 -58.48 -25.33
N SER A 9 -14.45 -58.01 -24.40
CA SER A 9 -15.41 -58.81 -23.62
C SER A 9 -16.37 -59.61 -24.51
N ASP A 10 -16.88 -60.72 -23.97
CA ASP A 10 -17.96 -61.50 -24.60
C ASP A 10 -19.33 -60.82 -24.44
N ASP A 11 -19.47 -59.99 -23.40
CA ASP A 11 -20.65 -59.14 -23.19
C ASP A 11 -20.77 -58.11 -24.33
N LYS A 12 -21.95 -58.04 -24.95
CA LYS A 12 -22.17 -57.22 -26.14
C LYS A 12 -22.01 -55.73 -25.86
N GLU A 13 -22.44 -55.25 -24.70
CA GLU A 13 -22.44 -53.83 -24.35
C GLU A 13 -21.03 -53.39 -23.94
N VAL A 14 -20.37 -54.17 -23.07
CA VAL A 14 -18.97 -53.94 -22.68
C VAL A 14 -18.04 -53.99 -23.89
N ARG A 15 -18.25 -54.96 -24.79
CA ARG A 15 -17.50 -55.06 -26.05
C ARG A 15 -17.64 -53.83 -26.91
N LEU A 16 -18.84 -53.26 -27.01
CA LEU A 16 -19.10 -52.10 -27.84
C LEU A 16 -18.43 -50.85 -27.25
N ALA A 17 -18.50 -50.65 -25.94
CA ALA A 17 -17.76 -49.60 -25.24
C ALA A 17 -16.24 -49.73 -25.45
N GLN A 18 -15.68 -50.95 -25.36
CA GLN A 18 -14.26 -51.20 -25.62
C GLN A 18 -13.86 -50.95 -27.09
N ILE A 19 -14.72 -51.30 -28.05
CA ILE A 19 -14.51 -51.00 -29.47
C ILE A 19 -14.51 -49.48 -29.70
N LEU A 20 -15.48 -48.76 -29.11
CA LEU A 20 -15.55 -47.30 -29.22
C LEU A 20 -14.31 -46.62 -28.65
N LEU A 21 -13.85 -47.02 -27.47
CA LEU A 21 -12.63 -46.48 -26.88
C LEU A 21 -11.38 -46.76 -27.73
N CYS A 22 -11.31 -47.93 -28.37
CA CYS A 22 -10.21 -48.26 -29.27
C CYS A 22 -10.25 -47.45 -30.57
N LEU A 23 -11.44 -47.26 -31.16
CA LEU A 23 -11.61 -46.41 -32.34
C LEU A 23 -11.27 -44.96 -32.01
N GLU A 24 -11.71 -44.46 -30.85
CA GLU A 24 -11.37 -43.12 -30.40
C GLU A 24 -9.87 -42.96 -30.15
N ALA A 25 -9.22 -43.93 -29.50
CA ALA A 25 -7.76 -43.94 -29.35
C ALA A 25 -7.04 -43.91 -30.71
N ALA A 26 -7.58 -44.57 -31.74
CA ALA A 26 -7.04 -44.51 -33.10
C ALA A 26 -7.23 -43.11 -33.72
N GLN A 27 -8.40 -42.49 -33.54
CA GLN A 27 -8.71 -41.13 -34.00
C GLN A 27 -7.80 -40.08 -33.33
N LYS A 28 -7.65 -40.12 -32.00
CA LYS A 28 -6.74 -39.24 -31.24
C LYS A 28 -5.27 -39.45 -31.61
N ASN A 29 -4.89 -40.62 -32.12
CA ASN A 29 -3.57 -40.90 -32.70
C ASN A 29 -3.42 -40.46 -34.18
N SER A 30 -4.31 -39.59 -34.68
CA SER A 30 -4.32 -39.09 -36.06
C SER A 30 -4.50 -40.18 -37.13
N SER A 31 -5.14 -41.29 -36.78
CA SER A 31 -5.48 -42.33 -37.76
C SER A 31 -6.80 -42.00 -38.44
N LYS A 32 -6.88 -42.22 -39.76
CA LYS A 32 -8.09 -41.93 -40.54
C LYS A 32 -9.14 -43.02 -40.32
N ILE A 33 -10.30 -42.62 -39.82
CA ILE A 33 -11.52 -43.43 -39.73
C ILE A 33 -12.47 -43.00 -40.87
N THR A 34 -13.23 -43.92 -41.45
CA THR A 34 -14.17 -43.59 -42.52
C THR A 34 -15.33 -42.73 -41.99
N PRO A 35 -15.86 -41.78 -42.77
CA PRO A 35 -16.96 -40.91 -42.33
C PRO A 35 -18.19 -41.69 -41.83
N ASP A 36 -18.54 -42.79 -42.50
CA ASP A 36 -19.67 -43.64 -42.10
C ASP A 36 -19.46 -44.26 -40.71
N CYS A 37 -18.24 -44.69 -40.42
CA CYS A 37 -17.91 -45.24 -39.10
C CYS A 37 -17.94 -44.14 -38.02
N VAL A 38 -17.52 -42.92 -38.35
CA VAL A 38 -17.60 -41.77 -37.42
C VAL A 38 -19.07 -41.40 -37.15
N ALA A 39 -19.95 -41.45 -38.16
CA ALA A 39 -21.38 -41.22 -37.99
C ALA A 39 -22.02 -42.26 -37.06
N GLU A 40 -21.76 -43.55 -37.29
CA GLU A 40 -22.24 -44.64 -36.43
C GLU A 40 -21.69 -44.55 -34.99
N MET A 41 -20.42 -44.14 -34.83
CA MET A 41 -19.85 -43.86 -33.50
C MET A 41 -20.62 -42.75 -32.80
N SER A 42 -20.92 -41.65 -33.50
CA SER A 42 -21.69 -40.53 -32.96
C SER A 42 -23.11 -40.93 -32.55
N ASP A 43 -23.79 -41.74 -33.37
CA ASP A 43 -25.13 -42.24 -33.07
C ASP A 43 -25.10 -43.12 -31.82
N HIS A 44 -24.12 -44.03 -31.72
CA HIS A 44 -24.00 -44.88 -30.53
C HIS A 44 -23.70 -44.09 -29.26
N ARG A 45 -22.83 -43.08 -29.32
CA ARG A 45 -22.55 -42.18 -28.19
C ARG A 45 -23.80 -41.47 -27.70
N LYS A 46 -24.62 -41.00 -28.64
CA LYS A 46 -25.89 -40.36 -28.33
C LYS A 46 -26.86 -41.33 -27.64
N LEU A 47 -26.94 -42.59 -28.10
CA LEU A 47 -27.74 -43.62 -27.43
C LEU A 47 -27.29 -43.85 -25.97
N LEU A 48 -25.97 -43.90 -25.70
CA LEU A 48 -25.44 -44.06 -24.35
C LEU A 48 -25.84 -42.91 -23.41
N MET A 49 -25.91 -41.67 -23.93
CA MET A 49 -26.36 -40.50 -23.18
C MET A 49 -27.89 -40.37 -23.10
N GLU A 50 -28.64 -41.03 -23.98
CA GLU A 50 -30.10 -41.09 -23.95
C GLU A 50 -30.64 -42.12 -22.94
N ASP A 51 -29.99 -43.29 -22.87
CA ASP A 51 -30.39 -44.39 -21.99
C ASP A 51 -29.20 -44.98 -21.24
N TYR A 52 -29.13 -44.69 -19.94
CA TYR A 52 -28.09 -45.21 -19.04
C TYR A 52 -28.10 -46.74 -18.94
N LYS A 53 -29.20 -47.40 -19.30
CA LYS A 53 -29.29 -48.87 -19.30
C LYS A 53 -28.37 -49.53 -20.31
N LEU A 54 -27.89 -48.78 -21.30
CA LEU A 54 -26.92 -49.25 -22.30
C LEU A 54 -25.47 -49.19 -21.80
N SER A 55 -25.26 -48.71 -20.56
CA SER A 55 -23.96 -48.61 -19.91
C SER A 55 -23.89 -49.57 -18.71
N PRO A 56 -23.32 -50.77 -18.87
CA PRO A 56 -23.23 -51.77 -17.79
C PRO A 56 -22.59 -51.23 -16.51
N GLU A 57 -21.61 -50.33 -16.65
CA GLU A 57 -20.92 -49.70 -15.53
C GLU A 57 -21.85 -48.80 -14.73
N ILE A 58 -22.78 -48.07 -15.37
CA ILE A 58 -23.78 -47.24 -14.69
C ILE A 58 -24.84 -48.13 -14.05
N LEU A 59 -25.33 -49.14 -14.75
CA LEU A 59 -26.32 -50.08 -14.20
C LEU A 59 -25.83 -50.79 -12.95
N THR A 60 -24.58 -51.23 -12.93
CA THR A 60 -24.01 -51.96 -11.80
C THR A 60 -23.44 -51.04 -10.73
N GLY A 61 -22.72 -49.99 -11.13
CA GLY A 61 -22.03 -49.08 -10.22
C GLY A 61 -22.92 -48.01 -9.59
N CYS A 62 -24.04 -47.64 -10.23
CA CYS A 62 -24.94 -46.57 -9.75
C CYS A 62 -26.32 -47.04 -9.29
N GLN A 63 -26.62 -48.35 -9.27
CA GLN A 63 -27.97 -48.84 -8.95
C GLN A 63 -28.56 -48.26 -7.66
N ASP A 64 -27.78 -48.31 -6.56
CA ASP A 64 -28.20 -47.80 -5.26
C ASP A 64 -28.33 -46.27 -5.27
N ASP A 65 -27.43 -45.58 -5.97
CA ASP A 65 -27.42 -44.13 -6.07
C ASP A 65 -28.60 -43.61 -6.92
N ILE A 66 -28.97 -44.31 -8.00
CA ILE A 66 -30.14 -44.00 -8.83
C ILE A 66 -31.41 -44.07 -7.99
N THR A 67 -31.61 -45.15 -7.23
CA THR A 67 -32.81 -45.29 -6.39
C THR A 67 -32.85 -44.24 -5.27
N LYS A 68 -31.69 -43.93 -4.68
CA LYS A 68 -31.56 -42.99 -3.57
C LYS A 68 -31.73 -41.52 -3.97
N PHE A 69 -31.22 -41.13 -5.13
CA PHE A 69 -31.15 -39.73 -5.55
C PHE A 69 -32.07 -39.38 -6.73
N CYS A 70 -32.27 -40.32 -7.66
CA CYS A 70 -32.89 -40.06 -8.97
C CYS A 70 -34.12 -40.93 -9.28
N GLY A 71 -34.72 -41.61 -8.29
CA GLY A 71 -35.76 -42.61 -8.48
C GLY A 71 -37.09 -42.12 -9.09
N ASN A 72 -37.33 -40.81 -9.15
CA ASN A 72 -38.55 -40.20 -9.69
C ASN A 72 -38.37 -39.65 -11.12
N ILE A 73 -37.30 -40.04 -11.83
CA ILE A 73 -36.97 -39.51 -13.15
C ILE A 73 -37.18 -40.60 -14.21
N ASP A 74 -38.16 -40.37 -15.10
CA ASP A 74 -38.57 -41.35 -16.12
C ASP A 74 -37.67 -41.37 -17.38
N SER A 75 -36.77 -40.39 -17.52
CA SER A 75 -35.94 -40.19 -18.72
C SER A 75 -34.48 -40.52 -18.41
N GLY A 76 -33.90 -41.46 -19.17
CA GLY A 76 -32.54 -41.95 -18.97
C GLY A 76 -31.48 -40.84 -18.99
N SER A 77 -31.57 -39.92 -19.96
CA SER A 77 -30.71 -38.74 -20.06
C SER A 77 -30.83 -37.80 -18.86
N LYS A 78 -32.04 -37.59 -18.32
CA LYS A 78 -32.22 -36.81 -17.08
C LYS A 78 -31.68 -37.53 -15.84
N THR A 79 -31.76 -38.86 -15.79
CA THR A 79 -31.15 -39.66 -14.71
C THR A 79 -29.63 -39.50 -14.72
N ILE A 80 -29.00 -39.53 -15.90
CA ILE A 80 -27.55 -39.29 -16.04
C ILE A 80 -27.16 -37.90 -15.49
N HIS A 81 -27.86 -36.84 -15.89
CA HIS A 81 -27.61 -35.49 -15.37
C HIS A 81 -27.90 -35.36 -13.87
N CYS A 82 -28.91 -36.06 -13.35
CA CYS A 82 -29.17 -36.11 -11.91
C CYS A 82 -27.98 -36.75 -11.16
N LEU A 83 -27.44 -37.85 -11.66
CA LEU A 83 -26.26 -38.48 -11.08
C LEU A 83 -25.02 -37.57 -11.17
N MET A 84 -24.79 -36.91 -12.32
CA MET A 84 -23.72 -35.93 -12.49
C MET A 84 -23.87 -34.75 -11.51
N ASP A 85 -25.09 -34.26 -11.29
CA ASP A 85 -25.37 -33.20 -10.32
C ASP A 85 -25.06 -33.64 -8.88
N HIS A 86 -25.35 -34.90 -8.54
CA HIS A 86 -25.05 -35.48 -7.24
C HIS A 86 -23.60 -35.98 -7.10
N ALA A 87 -22.82 -36.03 -8.18
CA ALA A 87 -21.38 -36.21 -8.11
C ALA A 87 -20.67 -34.95 -7.59
N ARG A 88 -21.22 -33.77 -7.91
CA ARG A 88 -20.65 -32.48 -7.54
C ARG A 88 -20.68 -32.23 -6.01
N PRO A 89 -19.57 -31.74 -5.44
CA PRO A 89 -19.42 -31.36 -4.02
C PRO A 89 -20.47 -30.40 -3.46
N LYS A 90 -21.08 -29.51 -4.25
CA LYS A 90 -22.17 -28.61 -3.79
C LYS A 90 -23.34 -29.34 -3.10
N ARG A 91 -23.50 -30.66 -3.29
CA ARG A 91 -24.52 -31.47 -2.64
C ARG A 91 -24.00 -32.13 -1.36
N LYS A 92 -24.67 -31.88 -0.22
CA LYS A 92 -24.42 -32.57 1.07
C LYS A 92 -24.52 -34.09 1.01
N LYS A 93 -25.23 -34.65 0.01
CA LYS A 93 -25.34 -36.08 -0.22
C LYS A 93 -24.87 -36.39 -1.63
N ARG A 94 -23.75 -37.09 -1.73
CA ARG A 94 -23.10 -37.47 -2.98
C ARG A 94 -23.42 -38.90 -3.38
N VAL A 95 -23.29 -39.16 -4.68
CA VAL A 95 -23.21 -40.54 -5.21
C VAL A 95 -21.97 -41.25 -4.65
N SER A 96 -21.99 -42.57 -4.66
CA SER A 96 -20.84 -43.37 -4.26
C SER A 96 -19.65 -43.14 -5.20
N LEU A 97 -18.42 -43.36 -4.69
CA LEU A 97 -17.19 -43.31 -5.51
C LEU A 97 -17.21 -44.32 -6.67
N VAL A 98 -17.97 -45.42 -6.52
CA VAL A 98 -18.13 -46.41 -7.58
C VAL A 98 -19.01 -45.84 -8.70
N CYS A 99 -20.11 -45.19 -8.34
CA CYS A 99 -20.97 -44.52 -9.30
C CYS A 99 -20.29 -43.33 -9.96
N GLU A 100 -19.56 -42.49 -9.21
CA GLU A 100 -18.81 -41.36 -9.77
C GLU A 100 -17.83 -41.81 -10.87
N ARG A 101 -17.13 -42.92 -10.66
CA ARG A 101 -16.25 -43.54 -11.67
C ARG A 101 -17.01 -44.08 -12.87
N ALA A 102 -18.19 -44.67 -12.65
CA ALA A 102 -19.02 -45.13 -13.75
C ALA A 102 -19.48 -43.96 -14.63
N ILE A 103 -19.81 -42.82 -14.02
CA ILE A 103 -20.15 -41.58 -14.74
C ILE A 103 -18.94 -41.04 -15.50
N GLU A 104 -17.76 -40.99 -14.88
CA GLU A 104 -16.51 -40.59 -15.55
C GLU A 104 -16.25 -41.45 -16.80
N GLN A 105 -16.42 -42.77 -16.67
CA GLN A 105 -16.27 -43.70 -17.79
C GLN A 105 -17.32 -43.46 -18.88
N LEU A 106 -18.57 -43.20 -18.52
CA LEU A 106 -19.62 -42.84 -19.46
C LEU A 106 -19.26 -41.56 -20.23
N VAL A 107 -18.86 -40.48 -19.54
CA VAL A 107 -18.44 -39.21 -20.16
C VAL A 107 -17.31 -39.43 -21.16
N LYS A 108 -16.35 -40.30 -20.81
CA LYS A 108 -15.23 -40.68 -21.67
C LYS A 108 -15.64 -41.46 -22.91
N VAL A 109 -16.52 -42.45 -22.77
CA VAL A 109 -16.99 -43.29 -23.90
C VAL A 109 -17.91 -42.49 -24.82
N ALA A 110 -18.80 -41.69 -24.24
CA ALA A 110 -19.73 -40.83 -24.95
C ALA A 110 -19.06 -39.62 -25.61
N ASP A 111 -17.84 -39.25 -25.19
CA ASP A 111 -17.03 -38.15 -25.76
C ASP A 111 -17.79 -36.81 -25.76
N VAL A 112 -18.57 -36.57 -24.69
CA VAL A 112 -19.45 -35.40 -24.55
C VAL A 112 -18.66 -34.09 -24.52
N GLY A 113 -17.41 -34.14 -24.03
CA GLY A 113 -16.51 -32.99 -24.02
C GLY A 113 -16.10 -32.51 -25.42
N GLU A 114 -16.06 -33.42 -26.43
CA GLU A 114 -15.74 -33.06 -27.81
C GLU A 114 -16.96 -32.55 -28.58
N ASP A 115 -18.09 -33.25 -28.45
CA ASP A 115 -19.30 -32.94 -29.19
C ASP A 115 -20.53 -32.85 -28.29
N TRP A 116 -20.91 -31.61 -27.95
CA TRP A 116 -22.10 -31.30 -27.16
C TRP A 116 -23.42 -31.86 -27.73
N ARG A 117 -23.46 -32.23 -29.03
CA ARG A 117 -24.68 -32.74 -29.69
C ARG A 117 -25.03 -34.16 -29.27
N VAL A 118 -24.07 -34.92 -28.75
CA VAL A 118 -24.30 -36.30 -28.29
C VAL A 118 -25.12 -36.34 -27.00
N ASP A 119 -25.10 -35.27 -26.21
CA ASP A 119 -25.91 -35.15 -25.01
C ASP A 119 -27.22 -34.39 -25.29
N PRO A 120 -28.38 -35.06 -25.22
CA PRO A 120 -29.68 -34.42 -25.43
C PRO A 120 -30.01 -33.33 -24.40
N VAL A 121 -29.60 -33.47 -23.14
CA VAL A 121 -29.94 -32.52 -22.07
C VAL A 121 -29.15 -31.24 -22.26
N LEU A 122 -27.82 -31.34 -22.39
CA LEU A 122 -26.97 -30.19 -22.73
C LEU A 122 -27.42 -29.55 -24.04
N ARG A 123 -27.70 -30.36 -25.07
CA ARG A 123 -28.12 -29.82 -26.37
C ARG A 123 -29.39 -28.99 -26.28
N ASN A 124 -30.42 -29.51 -25.62
CA ASN A 124 -31.69 -28.82 -25.48
C ASN A 124 -31.57 -27.56 -24.64
N ALA A 125 -30.79 -27.61 -23.55
CA ALA A 125 -30.59 -26.47 -22.65
C ALA A 125 -29.75 -25.35 -23.30
N CYS A 126 -28.68 -25.71 -24.01
CA CYS A 126 -27.70 -24.75 -24.54
C CYS A 126 -27.97 -24.31 -25.98
N LYS A 127 -28.84 -24.97 -26.74
CA LYS A 127 -29.16 -24.57 -28.12
C LYS A 127 -29.52 -23.09 -28.27
N PRO A 128 -30.36 -22.47 -27.40
CA PRO A 128 -30.65 -21.04 -27.50
C PRO A 128 -29.40 -20.15 -27.37
N VAL A 129 -28.45 -20.54 -26.51
CA VAL A 129 -27.18 -19.83 -26.31
C VAL A 129 -26.29 -20.01 -27.54
N VAL A 130 -26.19 -21.23 -28.07
CA VAL A 130 -25.37 -21.53 -29.25
C VAL A 130 -25.87 -20.76 -30.47
N ASP A 131 -27.18 -20.76 -30.71
CA ASP A 131 -27.78 -20.13 -31.89
C ASP A 131 -27.59 -18.60 -31.91
N VAL A 132 -27.42 -17.97 -30.73
CA VAL A 132 -27.25 -16.50 -30.59
C VAL A 132 -25.80 -16.09 -30.41
N ALA A 133 -25.05 -16.77 -29.54
CA ALA A 133 -23.73 -16.33 -29.05
C ALA A 133 -22.54 -17.18 -29.56
N CYS A 134 -22.80 -18.36 -30.14
CA CYS A 134 -21.77 -19.26 -30.69
C CYS A 134 -22.07 -19.69 -32.13
N ARG A 135 -22.90 -18.94 -32.86
CA ARG A 135 -23.38 -19.30 -34.21
C ARG A 135 -22.26 -19.48 -35.22
N ASP A 136 -21.23 -18.64 -35.13
CA ASP A 136 -20.10 -18.63 -36.07
C ASP A 136 -19.00 -19.63 -35.69
N THR A 137 -19.20 -20.42 -34.62
CA THR A 137 -18.23 -21.42 -34.17
C THR A 137 -18.43 -22.72 -34.95
N GLU A 138 -17.43 -23.13 -35.72
CA GLU A 138 -17.45 -24.42 -36.41
C GLU A 138 -17.47 -25.58 -35.41
N GLY A 139 -18.34 -26.57 -35.67
CA GLY A 139 -18.40 -27.79 -34.87
C GLY A 139 -17.13 -28.64 -34.95
N GLY A 140 -16.90 -29.49 -33.94
CA GLY A 140 -15.71 -30.34 -33.81
C GLY A 140 -14.63 -29.74 -32.89
N ASP A 141 -13.71 -30.61 -32.45
CA ASP A 141 -12.60 -30.28 -31.53
C ASP A 141 -13.04 -29.50 -30.27
N ALA A 142 -14.21 -29.77 -29.68
CA ALA A 142 -14.72 -29.05 -28.50
C ALA A 142 -14.85 -27.51 -28.64
N ARG A 143 -14.84 -26.96 -29.86
CA ARG A 143 -14.89 -25.49 -30.07
C ARG A 143 -16.19 -24.86 -29.54
N VAL A 144 -17.33 -25.50 -29.79
CA VAL A 144 -18.63 -25.02 -29.27
C VAL A 144 -18.68 -25.08 -27.75
N MET A 145 -18.13 -26.14 -27.14
CA MET A 145 -18.00 -26.26 -25.68
C MET A 145 -17.14 -25.14 -25.11
N SER A 146 -16.01 -24.83 -25.76
CA SER A 146 -15.16 -23.71 -25.38
C SER A 146 -15.87 -22.36 -25.48
N CYS A 147 -16.64 -22.13 -26.55
CA CYS A 147 -17.46 -20.92 -26.68
C CYS A 147 -18.50 -20.83 -25.56
N LEU A 148 -19.23 -21.91 -25.27
CA LEU A 148 -20.20 -21.95 -24.18
C LEU A 148 -19.56 -21.62 -22.82
N MET A 149 -18.36 -22.15 -22.54
CA MET A 149 -17.59 -21.82 -21.35
C MET A 149 -17.24 -20.33 -21.26
N GLU A 150 -16.85 -19.71 -22.38
CA GLU A 150 -16.60 -18.26 -22.42
C GLU A 150 -17.87 -17.43 -22.22
N LYS A 151 -19.05 -17.99 -22.53
CA LYS A 151 -20.34 -17.32 -22.35
C LYS A 151 -20.94 -17.50 -20.96
N LEU A 152 -20.41 -18.39 -20.09
CA LEU A 152 -20.96 -18.70 -18.76
C LEU A 152 -21.39 -17.48 -17.95
N SER A 153 -20.64 -16.38 -18.03
CA SER A 153 -20.90 -15.17 -17.24
C SER A 153 -21.42 -13.99 -18.06
N THR A 154 -21.93 -14.27 -19.26
CA THR A 154 -22.56 -13.25 -20.12
C THR A 154 -24.09 -13.33 -19.98
N ASN A 155 -24.77 -12.23 -20.31
CA ASN A 155 -26.23 -12.18 -20.32
C ASN A 155 -26.87 -13.14 -21.35
N PHE A 156 -26.07 -13.77 -22.21
CA PHE A 156 -26.53 -14.78 -23.16
C PHE A 156 -26.69 -16.16 -22.53
N MET A 157 -26.03 -16.44 -21.40
CA MET A 157 -26.10 -17.73 -20.75
C MET A 157 -27.42 -17.90 -19.99
N THR A 158 -28.08 -19.03 -20.19
CA THR A 158 -29.29 -19.40 -19.44
C THR A 158 -28.92 -20.29 -18.26
N LYS A 159 -29.69 -20.21 -17.16
CA LYS A 159 -29.45 -21.04 -15.97
C LYS A 159 -29.47 -22.55 -16.28
N ASP A 160 -30.36 -22.97 -17.17
CA ASP A 160 -30.47 -24.37 -17.57
C ASP A 160 -29.23 -24.84 -18.36
N CYS A 161 -28.74 -24.00 -19.29
CA CYS A 161 -27.52 -24.31 -20.04
C CYS A 161 -26.30 -24.31 -19.13
N GLU A 162 -26.17 -23.31 -18.25
CA GLU A 162 -25.10 -23.20 -17.27
C GLU A 162 -25.03 -24.45 -16.39
N GLN A 163 -26.17 -24.89 -15.83
CA GLN A 163 -26.22 -26.07 -14.98
C GLN A 163 -25.82 -27.34 -15.74
N ALA A 164 -26.37 -27.57 -16.93
CA ALA A 164 -26.05 -28.75 -17.74
C ALA A 164 -24.57 -28.74 -18.18
N LEU A 165 -24.03 -27.58 -18.53
CA LEU A 165 -22.63 -27.42 -18.92
C LEU A 165 -21.69 -27.71 -17.75
N LEU A 166 -21.94 -27.13 -16.57
CA LEU A 166 -21.10 -27.34 -15.39
C LEU A 166 -21.10 -28.80 -14.91
N GLN A 167 -22.20 -29.54 -15.07
CA GLN A 167 -22.28 -30.97 -14.75
C GLN A 167 -21.27 -31.80 -15.56
N ILE A 168 -21.10 -31.50 -16.85
CA ILE A 168 -20.13 -32.18 -17.71
C ILE A 168 -18.71 -31.68 -17.43
N GLN A 169 -18.57 -30.36 -17.27
CA GLN A 169 -17.27 -29.72 -17.05
C GLN A 169 -16.62 -30.09 -15.72
N TYR A 170 -17.41 -30.48 -14.72
CA TYR A 170 -16.91 -31.10 -13.49
C TYR A 170 -15.99 -32.28 -13.79
N PHE A 171 -16.37 -33.18 -14.71
CA PHE A 171 -15.56 -34.34 -15.10
C PHE A 171 -14.44 -33.96 -16.07
N VAL A 172 -14.72 -33.11 -17.06
CA VAL A 172 -13.72 -32.68 -18.06
C VAL A 172 -12.55 -31.94 -17.42
N SER A 173 -12.79 -31.12 -16.39
CA SER A 173 -11.74 -30.38 -15.68
C SER A 173 -10.80 -31.24 -14.82
N ARG A 174 -11.18 -32.51 -14.55
CA ARG A 174 -10.45 -33.44 -13.67
C ARG A 174 -9.56 -34.43 -14.40
N ASP A 175 -9.85 -34.73 -15.66
CA ASP A 175 -9.00 -35.56 -16.53
C ASP A 175 -8.65 -34.79 -17.81
N PHE A 176 -7.37 -34.43 -17.93
CA PHE A 176 -6.84 -33.72 -19.10
C PHE A 176 -7.05 -34.46 -20.43
N LYS A 177 -7.32 -35.78 -20.40
CA LYS A 177 -7.64 -36.60 -21.58
C LYS A 177 -9.05 -36.36 -22.12
N LEU A 178 -9.94 -35.77 -21.32
CA LEU A 178 -11.32 -35.46 -21.66
C LEU A 178 -11.47 -34.08 -22.33
N ASP A 179 -10.45 -33.23 -22.29
CA ASP A 179 -10.36 -32.04 -23.13
C ASP A 179 -9.57 -32.37 -24.42
N PRO A 180 -10.22 -32.44 -25.59
CA PRO A 180 -9.59 -32.88 -26.83
C PRO A 180 -8.44 -31.98 -27.29
N GLN A 181 -8.58 -30.65 -27.13
CA GLN A 181 -7.57 -29.69 -27.58
C GLN A 181 -6.35 -29.77 -26.67
N LEU A 182 -6.56 -29.77 -25.35
CA LEU A 182 -5.51 -29.94 -24.36
C LEU A 182 -4.76 -31.26 -24.55
N TYR A 183 -5.46 -32.38 -24.65
CA TYR A 183 -4.79 -33.67 -24.85
C TYR A 183 -3.98 -33.70 -26.14
N ARG A 184 -4.55 -33.26 -27.26
CA ARG A 184 -3.89 -33.25 -28.57
C ARG A 184 -2.59 -32.46 -28.53
N HIS A 185 -2.62 -31.27 -27.96
CA HIS A 185 -1.47 -30.36 -27.96
C HIS A 185 -0.48 -30.67 -26.84
N CYS A 186 -0.91 -31.17 -25.68
CA CYS A 186 -0.06 -31.39 -24.52
C CYS A 186 0.41 -32.83 -24.29
N ARG A 187 -0.10 -33.84 -25.02
CA ARG A 187 0.26 -35.25 -24.75
C ARG A 187 1.76 -35.52 -24.70
N GLU A 188 2.54 -34.98 -25.63
CA GLU A 188 3.98 -35.26 -25.66
C GLU A 188 4.72 -34.61 -24.48
N ASP A 189 4.33 -33.38 -24.12
CA ASP A 189 4.87 -32.70 -22.94
C ASP A 189 4.45 -33.40 -21.65
N ALA A 190 3.20 -33.88 -21.57
CA ALA A 190 2.69 -34.66 -20.45
C ALA A 190 3.46 -35.98 -20.27
N VAL A 191 3.76 -36.70 -21.36
CA VAL A 191 4.57 -37.93 -21.31
C VAL A 191 6.02 -37.63 -20.91
N LYS A 192 6.60 -36.56 -21.48
CA LYS A 192 8.02 -36.22 -21.29
C LYS A 192 8.31 -35.61 -19.93
N LEU A 193 7.49 -34.68 -19.46
CA LEU A 193 7.73 -33.84 -18.28
C LEU A 193 6.93 -34.31 -17.06
N CYS A 194 5.75 -34.89 -17.27
CA CYS A 194 4.81 -35.28 -16.21
C CYS A 194 4.60 -36.80 -16.12
N HIS A 195 5.39 -37.58 -16.87
CA HIS A 195 5.34 -39.05 -16.89
C HIS A 195 3.97 -39.66 -17.20
N ALA A 196 3.10 -38.95 -17.93
CA ALA A 196 1.81 -39.49 -18.32
C ALA A 196 1.95 -40.69 -19.26
N LYS A 197 1.01 -41.65 -19.17
CA LYS A 197 0.89 -42.74 -20.15
C LYS A 197 0.84 -42.24 -21.59
N LYS A 198 1.56 -42.97 -22.46
CA LYS A 198 1.55 -42.75 -23.91
C LYS A 198 0.20 -43.08 -24.57
N ALA A 199 -0.57 -44.00 -23.99
CA ALA A 199 -1.88 -44.42 -24.49
C ALA A 199 -3.03 -43.56 -23.91
N TRP A 200 -4.01 -43.22 -24.76
CA TRP A 200 -5.20 -42.45 -24.35
C TRP A 200 -6.17 -43.29 -23.50
N ALA A 201 -6.36 -44.57 -23.85
CA ALA A 201 -7.15 -45.54 -23.08
C ALA A 201 -6.41 -46.88 -23.00
N ASP A 202 -6.31 -47.45 -21.78
CA ASP A 202 -5.88 -48.83 -21.56
C ASP A 202 -7.13 -49.70 -21.44
N VAL A 203 -7.35 -50.59 -22.41
CA VAL A 203 -8.51 -51.51 -22.47
C VAL A 203 -8.33 -52.74 -21.56
N THR A 204 -7.14 -52.92 -20.95
CA THR A 204 -6.70 -54.18 -20.33
C THR A 204 -6.52 -54.16 -18.81
N THR A 205 -6.67 -53.01 -18.15
CA THR A 205 -6.51 -52.90 -16.68
C THR A 205 -7.58 -52.00 -16.06
N ASP A 206 -8.49 -52.63 -15.32
CA ASP A 206 -9.55 -52.01 -14.49
C ASP A 206 -9.06 -51.57 -13.09
N GLN A 207 -7.75 -51.64 -12.82
CA GLN A 207 -7.18 -51.28 -11.52
C GLN A 207 -6.58 -49.87 -11.50
N MET A 208 -6.62 -49.26 -10.30
CA MET A 208 -6.19 -47.90 -9.98
C MET A 208 -4.91 -47.48 -10.71
N ASP A 209 -4.96 -46.31 -11.32
CA ASP A 209 -3.78 -45.64 -11.83
C ASP A 209 -3.70 -44.24 -11.18
N PRO A 210 -2.64 -43.95 -10.41
CA PRO A 210 -2.36 -42.61 -9.87
C PRO A 210 -2.32 -41.51 -10.94
N GLU A 211 -2.20 -41.87 -12.23
CA GLU A 211 -2.07 -40.95 -13.36
C GLU A 211 -3.41 -40.46 -13.97
N ARG A 212 -4.58 -40.90 -13.48
CA ARG A 212 -5.90 -40.50 -14.04
C ARG A 212 -6.52 -39.22 -13.41
N GLY A 213 -5.80 -38.52 -12.52
CA GLY A 213 -6.31 -37.34 -11.80
C GLY A 213 -5.53 -36.03 -12.03
N PRO A 214 -5.91 -34.91 -11.37
CA PRO A 214 -5.48 -33.51 -11.58
C PRO A 214 -3.96 -33.21 -11.52
N LEU A 215 -3.14 -34.23 -11.26
CA LEU A 215 -1.69 -34.16 -11.18
C LEU A 215 -1.00 -33.83 -12.52
N VAL A 216 -1.55 -34.29 -13.65
CA VAL A 216 -0.95 -33.99 -14.96
C VAL A 216 -1.17 -32.53 -15.34
N LEU A 217 -2.39 -32.01 -15.18
CA LEU A 217 -2.68 -30.61 -15.49
C LEU A 217 -1.94 -29.66 -14.55
N THR A 218 -1.90 -29.93 -13.25
CA THR A 218 -1.09 -29.14 -12.29
C THR A 218 0.41 -29.21 -12.58
N CYS A 219 0.92 -30.36 -13.01
CA CYS A 219 2.30 -30.50 -13.48
C CYS A 219 2.56 -29.66 -14.74
N LEU A 220 1.72 -29.79 -15.77
CA LEU A 220 1.82 -29.00 -16.99
C LEU A 220 1.76 -27.50 -16.69
N HIS A 221 0.83 -27.07 -15.83
CA HIS A 221 0.71 -25.67 -15.40
C HIS A 221 2.01 -25.16 -14.74
N ARG A 222 2.65 -25.96 -13.87
CA ARG A 222 3.95 -25.60 -13.29
C ARG A 222 5.05 -25.41 -14.34
N TYR A 223 5.04 -26.23 -15.40
CA TYR A 223 5.98 -26.11 -16.51
C TYR A 223 5.63 -24.99 -17.51
N ALA A 224 4.39 -24.50 -17.52
CA ALA A 224 3.99 -23.38 -18.36
C ALA A 224 4.77 -22.10 -18.01
N TYR A 225 5.09 -21.91 -16.73
CA TYR A 225 5.75 -20.71 -16.20
C TYR A 225 7.10 -21.02 -15.53
N HIS A 226 7.80 -22.06 -16.01
CA HIS A 226 9.06 -22.48 -15.41
C HIS A 226 10.20 -21.49 -15.71
N ALA A 227 11.08 -21.20 -14.75
CA ALA A 227 12.13 -20.19 -14.93
C ALA A 227 13.18 -20.53 -16.02
N THR A 228 13.29 -21.79 -16.44
CA THR A 228 14.28 -22.23 -17.44
C THR A 228 13.64 -22.45 -18.82
N PRO A 229 14.05 -21.74 -19.88
CA PRO A 229 13.52 -21.86 -21.24
C PRO A 229 13.42 -23.31 -21.77
N GLU A 230 14.40 -24.14 -21.46
CA GLU A 230 14.51 -25.54 -21.93
C GLU A 230 13.46 -26.48 -21.34
N MET A 231 12.80 -26.08 -20.24
CA MET A 231 11.75 -26.86 -19.57
C MET A 231 10.34 -26.30 -19.81
N HIS A 232 10.19 -25.29 -20.68
CA HIS A 232 8.87 -24.79 -21.04
C HIS A 232 8.10 -25.80 -21.89
N LEU A 233 6.79 -25.72 -21.81
CA LEU A 233 5.87 -26.43 -22.69
C LEU A 233 6.06 -25.99 -24.15
N ARG A 234 5.66 -26.85 -25.09
CA ARG A 234 5.52 -26.42 -26.49
C ARG A 234 4.48 -25.28 -26.59
N PRO A 235 4.64 -24.31 -27.51
CA PRO A 235 3.76 -23.14 -27.58
C PRO A 235 2.27 -23.49 -27.64
N GLU A 236 1.90 -24.50 -28.44
CA GLU A 236 0.52 -24.95 -28.57
C GLU A 236 0.00 -25.56 -27.26
N CYS A 237 0.82 -26.33 -26.55
CA CYS A 237 0.44 -26.86 -25.24
C CYS A 237 0.32 -25.74 -24.20
N PHE A 238 1.23 -24.78 -24.20
CA PHE A 238 1.18 -23.60 -23.33
C PHE A 238 -0.13 -22.84 -23.51
N HIS A 239 -0.54 -22.55 -24.74
CA HIS A 239 -1.81 -21.87 -25.03
C HIS A 239 -3.03 -22.66 -24.53
N GLU A 240 -3.04 -23.98 -24.71
CA GLU A 240 -4.14 -24.82 -24.23
C GLU A 240 -4.20 -24.92 -22.70
N VAL A 241 -3.05 -25.00 -22.03
CA VAL A 241 -2.99 -24.96 -20.55
C VAL A 241 -3.57 -23.63 -20.04
N LYS A 242 -3.18 -22.50 -20.63
CA LYS A 242 -3.74 -21.18 -20.28
C LYS A 242 -5.26 -21.13 -20.51
N ARG A 243 -5.75 -21.61 -21.66
CA ARG A 243 -7.19 -21.67 -21.95
C ARG A 243 -7.94 -22.44 -20.87
N VAL A 244 -7.47 -23.64 -20.54
CA VAL A 244 -8.14 -24.53 -19.57
C VAL A 244 -8.10 -23.94 -18.17
N MET A 245 -6.96 -23.39 -17.74
CA MET A 245 -6.86 -22.76 -16.41
C MET A 245 -7.79 -21.55 -16.28
N ARG A 246 -7.89 -20.71 -17.32
CA ARG A 246 -8.84 -19.59 -17.38
C ARG A 246 -10.30 -20.05 -17.31
N GLN A 247 -10.64 -21.16 -17.97
CA GLN A 247 -12.00 -21.72 -17.94
C GLN A 247 -12.34 -22.31 -16.57
N ARG A 248 -11.37 -22.98 -15.92
CA ARG A 248 -11.50 -23.54 -14.57
C ARG A 248 -11.67 -22.44 -13.51
N ALA A 249 -10.95 -21.33 -13.65
CA ALA A 249 -11.01 -20.21 -12.70
C ALA A 249 -12.40 -19.56 -12.53
N ILE A 250 -13.36 -19.83 -13.43
CA ILE A 250 -14.70 -19.21 -13.42
C ILE A 250 -15.53 -19.63 -12.19
N SER A 251 -15.35 -20.85 -11.68
CA SER A 251 -16.06 -21.38 -10.51
C SER A 251 -15.16 -22.32 -9.72
N VAL A 252 -15.32 -22.31 -8.40
CA VAL A 252 -14.53 -23.17 -7.52
C VAL A 252 -14.78 -24.65 -7.80
N ASP A 253 -15.99 -25.01 -8.29
CA ASP A 253 -16.34 -26.39 -8.69
C ASP A 253 -15.44 -26.99 -9.79
N LEU A 254 -14.78 -26.12 -10.56
CA LEU A 254 -13.86 -26.49 -11.63
C LEU A 254 -12.39 -26.44 -11.17
N ILE A 255 -12.13 -26.16 -9.90
CA ILE A 255 -10.80 -26.09 -9.28
C ILE A 255 -10.70 -27.15 -8.16
N PRO A 256 -10.58 -28.46 -8.51
CA PRO A 256 -10.46 -29.56 -7.55
C PRO A 256 -9.56 -29.29 -6.33
N GLU A 257 -8.40 -28.64 -6.53
CA GLU A 257 -7.44 -28.35 -5.48
C GLU A 257 -7.99 -27.44 -4.37
N VAL A 258 -8.95 -26.57 -4.73
CA VAL A 258 -9.64 -25.67 -3.80
C VAL A 258 -10.95 -26.30 -3.35
N GLU A 259 -11.74 -26.83 -4.26
CA GLU A 259 -13.06 -27.40 -3.96
C GLU A 259 -12.99 -28.53 -2.93
N ASP A 260 -12.08 -29.49 -3.14
CA ASP A 260 -11.97 -30.68 -2.29
C ASP A 260 -11.62 -30.32 -0.84
N GLU A 261 -10.84 -29.25 -0.65
CA GLU A 261 -10.40 -28.79 0.67
C GLU A 261 -11.33 -27.73 1.29
N CYS A 262 -12.13 -27.03 0.49
CA CYS A 262 -12.97 -25.90 0.92
C CYS A 262 -14.49 -26.16 0.90
N ILE A 263 -14.95 -27.36 0.50
CA ILE A 263 -16.37 -27.70 0.38
C ILE A 263 -17.22 -27.32 1.62
N ASP A 264 -16.74 -27.63 2.81
CA ASP A 264 -17.45 -27.34 4.07
C ASP A 264 -17.47 -25.83 4.34
N ASP A 265 -16.38 -25.14 4.07
CA ASP A 265 -16.24 -23.69 4.27
C ASP A 265 -17.12 -22.92 3.28
N LEU A 266 -17.20 -23.36 2.02
CA LEU A 266 -18.12 -22.82 1.02
C LEU A 266 -19.57 -22.92 1.47
N ALA A 267 -19.96 -24.09 2.01
CA ALA A 267 -21.32 -24.30 2.51
C ALA A 267 -21.64 -23.44 3.75
N ASN A 268 -20.65 -23.22 4.63
CA ASN A 268 -20.82 -22.49 5.88
C ASN A 268 -20.79 -20.97 5.69
N PHE A 269 -19.90 -20.45 4.82
CA PHE A 269 -19.63 -19.02 4.71
C PHE A 269 -20.11 -18.40 3.39
N CYS A 270 -20.24 -19.17 2.31
CA CYS A 270 -20.38 -18.66 0.94
C CYS A 270 -21.63 -19.18 0.19
N HIS A 271 -22.64 -19.67 0.91
CA HIS A 271 -23.83 -20.29 0.32
C HIS A 271 -24.64 -19.39 -0.63
N ASP A 272 -24.57 -18.06 -0.47
CA ASP A 272 -25.27 -17.06 -1.29
C ASP A 272 -24.41 -16.51 -2.44
N LYS A 273 -23.13 -16.89 -2.52
CA LYS A 273 -22.14 -16.37 -3.47
C LYS A 273 -21.91 -17.37 -4.61
N THR A 274 -22.88 -17.45 -5.52
CA THR A 274 -22.86 -18.44 -6.62
C THR A 274 -22.52 -17.84 -7.98
N GLY A 275 -22.24 -16.54 -8.07
CA GLY A 275 -21.87 -15.88 -9.31
C GLY A 275 -20.42 -16.15 -9.73
N ARG A 276 -20.02 -15.59 -10.88
CA ARG A 276 -18.70 -15.78 -11.50
C ARG A 276 -17.57 -15.40 -10.53
N GLY A 277 -16.77 -16.37 -10.11
CA GLY A 277 -15.65 -16.16 -9.19
C GLY A 277 -16.04 -15.68 -7.79
N GLU A 278 -17.34 -15.51 -7.49
CA GLU A 278 -17.80 -15.00 -6.20
C GLU A 278 -17.51 -15.98 -5.06
N GLU A 279 -17.52 -17.29 -5.35
CA GLU A 279 -17.15 -18.36 -4.42
C GLU A 279 -15.70 -18.20 -3.95
N MET A 280 -14.78 -18.04 -4.90
CA MET A 280 -13.36 -17.81 -4.63
C MET A 280 -13.15 -16.50 -3.88
N GLN A 281 -13.79 -15.41 -4.34
CA GLN A 281 -13.72 -14.11 -3.68
C GLN A 281 -14.23 -14.19 -2.23
N CYS A 282 -15.32 -14.92 -1.98
CA CYS A 282 -15.85 -15.11 -0.64
C CYS A 282 -14.90 -15.89 0.28
N LEU A 283 -14.24 -16.93 -0.25
CA LEU A 283 -13.19 -17.65 0.47
C LEU A 283 -12.00 -16.73 0.79
N GLN A 284 -11.58 -15.89 -0.17
CA GLN A 284 -10.51 -14.91 0.00
C GLN A 284 -10.87 -13.85 1.06
N ASP A 285 -12.11 -13.38 1.09
CA ASP A 285 -12.63 -12.46 2.10
C ASP A 285 -12.66 -13.09 3.50
N ASN A 286 -12.87 -14.40 3.61
CA ASN A 286 -13.00 -15.12 4.88
C ASN A 286 -11.78 -15.99 5.25
N MET A 287 -10.59 -15.73 4.69
CA MET A 287 -9.34 -16.46 5.02
C MET A 287 -9.05 -16.64 6.53
N ASP A 288 -9.48 -15.71 7.38
CA ASP A 288 -9.26 -15.78 8.83
C ASP A 288 -10.20 -16.77 9.55
N LYS A 289 -11.25 -17.24 8.88
CA LYS A 289 -12.32 -18.09 9.44
C LYS A 289 -12.36 -19.51 8.87
N VAL A 290 -11.79 -19.71 7.68
CA VAL A 290 -11.78 -21.02 6.99
C VAL A 290 -10.83 -22.01 7.65
N GLN A 291 -11.00 -23.30 7.35
CA GLN A 291 -10.14 -24.35 7.87
C GLN A 291 -8.73 -24.25 7.31
N LYS A 292 -7.74 -24.76 8.05
CA LYS A 292 -6.31 -24.66 7.68
C LYS A 292 -5.99 -25.23 6.29
N LYS A 293 -6.64 -26.33 5.88
CA LYS A 293 -6.40 -26.93 4.56
C LYS A 293 -6.99 -26.09 3.45
N CYS A 294 -8.25 -25.67 3.59
CA CYS A 294 -8.87 -24.70 2.69
C CYS A 294 -8.04 -23.41 2.58
N LEU A 295 -7.59 -22.86 3.72
CA LEU A 295 -6.73 -21.68 3.75
C LEU A 295 -5.47 -21.84 2.87
N GLN A 296 -4.78 -22.98 2.95
CA GLN A 296 -3.60 -23.22 2.12
C GLN A 296 -3.95 -23.34 0.63
N ALA A 297 -5.04 -24.01 0.29
CA ALA A 297 -5.51 -24.10 -1.09
C ALA A 297 -5.86 -22.72 -1.67
N VAL A 298 -6.57 -21.89 -0.91
CA VAL A 298 -6.92 -20.52 -1.30
C VAL A 298 -5.65 -19.65 -1.40
N ILE A 299 -4.72 -19.74 -0.45
CA ILE A 299 -3.44 -19.00 -0.52
C ILE A 299 -2.67 -19.35 -1.80
N ASN A 300 -2.52 -20.64 -2.10
CA ASN A 300 -1.79 -21.08 -3.29
C ASN A 300 -2.45 -20.57 -4.57
N PHE A 301 -3.78 -20.67 -4.66
CA PHE A 301 -4.52 -20.20 -5.83
C PHE A 301 -4.47 -18.66 -5.97
N THR A 302 -4.64 -17.91 -4.87
CA THR A 302 -4.53 -16.44 -4.89
C THR A 302 -3.11 -15.98 -5.24
N GLU A 303 -2.07 -16.72 -4.86
CA GLU A 303 -0.69 -16.45 -5.31
C GLU A 303 -0.55 -16.66 -6.84
N GLU A 304 -1.19 -17.68 -7.41
CA GLU A 304 -1.23 -17.87 -8.86
C GLU A 304 -2.02 -16.76 -9.58
N GLU A 305 -3.19 -16.36 -9.05
CA GLU A 305 -3.96 -15.21 -9.57
C GLU A 305 -3.16 -13.89 -9.55
N ALA A 306 -2.34 -13.69 -8.52
CA ALA A 306 -1.49 -12.51 -8.41
C ALA A 306 -0.34 -12.49 -9.42
N GLY A 307 0.11 -13.66 -9.86
CA GLY A 307 1.09 -13.80 -10.95
C GLY A 307 0.44 -13.69 -12.33
N HIS A 308 -0.76 -14.25 -12.49
CA HIS A 308 -1.45 -14.36 -13.78
C HIS A 308 -2.89 -13.87 -13.66
N VAL A 309 -3.14 -12.61 -14.10
CA VAL A 309 -4.46 -11.98 -13.93
C VAL A 309 -5.58 -12.73 -14.66
N GLU A 310 -5.24 -13.53 -15.67
CA GLU A 310 -6.20 -14.32 -16.45
C GLU A 310 -6.92 -15.38 -15.62
N LEU A 311 -6.33 -15.76 -14.49
CA LEU A 311 -6.93 -16.65 -13.50
C LEU A 311 -7.89 -15.91 -12.56
N ASN A 312 -7.91 -14.58 -12.55
CA ASN A 312 -8.90 -13.82 -11.78
C ASN A 312 -10.12 -13.49 -12.68
N PRO A 313 -11.22 -14.25 -12.57
CA PRO A 313 -12.37 -14.11 -13.46
C PRO A 313 -13.08 -12.75 -13.30
N VAL A 314 -13.05 -12.14 -12.11
CA VAL A 314 -13.70 -10.86 -11.82
C VAL A 314 -12.95 -9.73 -12.52
N ILE A 315 -11.63 -9.68 -12.38
CA ILE A 315 -10.77 -8.68 -13.03
C ILE A 315 -10.83 -8.84 -14.56
N MET A 316 -10.71 -10.06 -15.09
CA MET A 316 -10.78 -10.31 -16.54
C MET A 316 -12.11 -9.89 -17.17
N PHE A 317 -13.19 -9.95 -16.41
CA PHE A 317 -14.50 -9.49 -16.86
C PHE A 317 -14.63 -7.97 -16.74
N ALA A 318 -14.37 -7.43 -15.55
CA ALA A 318 -14.59 -6.02 -15.25
C ALA A 318 -13.61 -5.10 -15.99
N CYS A 319 -12.35 -5.52 -16.15
CA CYS A 319 -11.27 -4.68 -16.66
C CYS A 319 -10.87 -4.97 -18.10
N ARG A 320 -11.61 -5.78 -18.87
CA ARG A 320 -11.24 -6.15 -20.26
C ARG A 320 -10.89 -4.94 -21.12
N SER A 321 -11.77 -3.93 -21.14
CA SER A 321 -11.56 -2.73 -21.94
C SER A 321 -10.34 -1.91 -21.46
N ALA A 322 -10.10 -1.88 -20.15
CA ALA A 322 -8.95 -1.21 -19.57
C ALA A 322 -7.63 -1.91 -19.94
N MET A 323 -7.60 -3.24 -19.88
CA MET A 323 -6.44 -4.05 -20.28
C MET A 323 -6.07 -3.80 -21.75
N GLU A 324 -7.05 -3.78 -22.65
CA GLU A 324 -6.85 -3.54 -24.09
C GLU A 324 -6.38 -2.11 -24.39
N ARG A 325 -6.75 -1.12 -23.57
CA ARG A 325 -6.40 0.29 -23.80
C ARG A 325 -5.06 0.69 -23.18
N HIS A 326 -4.82 0.29 -21.94
CA HIS A 326 -3.66 0.73 -21.15
C HIS A 326 -2.53 -0.30 -21.11
N CYS A 327 -2.87 -1.59 -21.24
CA CYS A 327 -1.93 -2.70 -20.98
C CYS A 327 -1.77 -3.63 -22.19
N ASP A 328 -2.07 -3.16 -23.41
CA ASP A 328 -2.02 -3.95 -24.65
C ASP A 328 -0.64 -4.58 -24.92
N ALA A 329 0.44 -3.89 -24.55
CA ALA A 329 1.80 -4.43 -24.67
C ALA A 329 1.98 -5.74 -23.88
N ILE A 330 1.35 -5.84 -22.70
CA ILE A 330 1.42 -7.03 -21.84
C ILE A 330 0.59 -8.16 -22.46
N ILE A 331 -0.61 -7.85 -22.98
CA ILE A 331 -1.44 -8.83 -23.70
C ILE A 331 -0.66 -9.43 -24.87
N LYS A 332 0.01 -8.59 -25.67
CA LYS A 332 0.81 -9.01 -26.83
C LYS A 332 2.05 -9.82 -26.45
N SER A 333 2.64 -9.57 -25.29
CA SER A 333 3.80 -10.33 -24.81
C SER A 333 3.44 -11.79 -24.45
N GLY A 334 2.19 -12.05 -24.06
CA GLY A 334 1.69 -13.39 -23.70
C GLY A 334 2.14 -13.90 -22.33
N THR A 335 3.08 -13.21 -21.67
CA THR A 335 3.58 -13.51 -20.33
C THR A 335 3.08 -12.47 -19.35
N ASP A 336 2.47 -12.91 -18.25
CA ASP A 336 2.11 -12.05 -17.12
C ASP A 336 2.80 -12.61 -15.89
N GLU A 337 3.66 -11.83 -15.25
CA GLU A 337 4.29 -12.15 -13.97
C GLU A 337 3.95 -11.04 -12.97
N GLY A 338 2.65 -10.74 -12.86
CA GLY A 338 2.09 -9.64 -12.08
C GLY A 338 2.14 -8.26 -12.73
N GLU A 339 2.59 -8.18 -13.99
CA GLU A 339 2.73 -6.92 -14.73
C GLU A 339 1.39 -6.33 -15.10
N MET A 340 0.42 -7.19 -15.44
CA MET A 340 -0.91 -6.73 -15.79
C MET A 340 -1.59 -6.04 -14.60
N MET A 341 -1.47 -6.64 -13.41
CA MET A 341 -2.05 -6.06 -12.19
C MET A 341 -1.35 -4.75 -11.81
N GLU A 342 -0.02 -4.66 -11.93
CA GLU A 342 0.73 -3.41 -11.71
C GLU A 342 0.29 -2.31 -12.68
N CYS A 343 0.09 -2.64 -13.96
CA CYS A 343 -0.42 -1.73 -14.99
C CYS A 343 -1.85 -1.24 -14.67
N LEU A 344 -2.76 -2.14 -14.29
CA LEU A 344 -4.12 -1.75 -13.90
C LEU A 344 -4.12 -0.85 -12.66
N ILE A 345 -3.29 -1.14 -11.67
CA ILE A 345 -3.15 -0.31 -10.47
C ILE A 345 -2.58 1.07 -10.81
N SER A 346 -1.61 1.18 -11.72
CA SER A 346 -1.04 2.49 -12.07
C SER A 346 -2.02 3.41 -12.80
N HIS A 347 -2.95 2.84 -13.57
CA HIS A 347 -3.94 3.59 -14.35
C HIS A 347 -5.32 3.67 -13.67
N LYS A 348 -5.55 3.02 -12.51
CA LYS A 348 -6.87 2.98 -11.85
C LYS A 348 -7.49 4.35 -11.52
N ASN A 349 -6.65 5.37 -11.45
CA ASN A 349 -7.03 6.75 -11.16
C ASN A 349 -7.15 7.64 -12.39
N ASP A 350 -6.89 7.12 -13.58
CA ASP A 350 -7.05 7.87 -14.82
C ASP A 350 -8.53 8.17 -15.08
N PRO A 351 -8.85 9.25 -15.81
CA PRO A 351 -10.23 9.73 -15.96
C PRO A 351 -11.19 8.64 -16.47
N ASP A 352 -10.78 7.87 -17.47
CA ASP A 352 -11.55 6.78 -18.07
C ASP A 352 -11.71 5.58 -17.13
N MET A 353 -10.70 5.28 -16.31
CA MET A 353 -10.77 4.23 -15.29
C MET A 353 -11.65 4.64 -14.11
N ARG A 354 -11.72 5.94 -13.79
CA ARG A 354 -12.65 6.44 -12.77
C ARG A 354 -14.11 6.35 -13.19
N GLU A 355 -14.37 6.46 -14.49
CA GLU A 355 -15.69 6.25 -15.09
C GLU A 355 -16.06 4.76 -15.12
N ASP A 356 -15.10 3.85 -15.35
CA ASP A 356 -15.29 2.40 -15.22
C ASP A 356 -15.25 1.94 -13.76
N VAL A 357 -16.32 2.27 -13.03
CA VAL A 357 -16.49 1.94 -11.61
C VAL A 357 -16.35 0.43 -11.35
N LYS A 358 -16.73 -0.43 -12.30
CA LYS A 358 -16.64 -1.89 -12.13
C LYS A 358 -15.20 -2.36 -12.14
N CYS A 359 -14.42 -1.94 -13.13
CA CYS A 359 -13.00 -2.28 -13.18
C CYS A 359 -12.26 -1.72 -11.97
N ARG A 360 -12.46 -0.44 -11.65
CA ARG A 360 -11.82 0.19 -10.51
C ARG A 360 -12.14 -0.54 -9.21
N ALA A 361 -13.40 -0.84 -8.94
CA ALA A 361 -13.81 -1.58 -7.74
C ALA A 361 -13.18 -2.98 -7.67
N ALA A 362 -13.08 -3.69 -8.79
CA ALA A 362 -12.43 -5.00 -8.85
C ALA A 362 -10.93 -4.91 -8.51
N VAL A 363 -10.22 -3.95 -9.10
CA VAL A 363 -8.79 -3.69 -8.82
C VAL A 363 -8.60 -3.31 -7.35
N GLU A 364 -9.39 -2.37 -6.83
CA GLU A 364 -9.29 -1.93 -5.44
C GLU A 364 -9.56 -3.06 -4.46
N HIS A 365 -10.54 -3.92 -4.75
CA HIS A 365 -10.84 -5.10 -3.93
C HIS A 365 -9.67 -6.09 -3.93
N PHE A 366 -9.07 -6.36 -5.08
CA PHE A 366 -7.87 -7.21 -5.15
C PHE A 366 -6.68 -6.59 -4.40
N GLN A 367 -6.51 -5.26 -4.43
CA GLN A 367 -5.50 -4.57 -3.61
C GLN A 367 -5.73 -4.82 -2.11
N ILE A 368 -6.98 -4.87 -1.62
CA ILE A 368 -7.30 -5.21 -0.23
C ILE A 368 -6.94 -6.67 0.09
N ILE A 369 -7.33 -7.61 -0.77
CA ILE A 369 -6.98 -9.03 -0.61
C ILE A 369 -5.46 -9.18 -0.52
N SER A 370 -4.71 -8.47 -1.37
CA SER A 370 -3.25 -8.52 -1.40
C SER A 370 -2.57 -8.13 -0.08
N LEU A 371 -3.26 -7.42 0.81
CA LEU A 371 -2.70 -7.00 2.10
C LEU A 371 -2.64 -8.15 3.12
N LYS A 372 -3.50 -9.16 2.96
CA LYS A 372 -3.58 -10.31 3.87
C LYS A 372 -2.29 -11.13 3.85
N ASN A 373 -1.59 -11.19 2.72
CA ASN A 373 -0.33 -11.93 2.58
C ASN A 373 0.56 -11.27 1.51
N TYR A 374 1.84 -11.05 1.82
CA TYR A 374 2.78 -10.43 0.88
C TYR A 374 3.05 -11.26 -0.39
N HIS A 375 2.73 -12.56 -0.36
CA HIS A 375 2.79 -13.46 -1.51
C HIS A 375 1.76 -13.12 -2.60
N PHE A 376 0.66 -12.45 -2.24
CA PHE A 376 -0.42 -12.05 -3.18
C PHE A 376 -0.04 -10.83 -4.02
N THR A 377 1.25 -10.55 -4.17
CA THR A 377 1.79 -9.54 -5.07
C THR A 377 3.11 -10.06 -5.60
N TYR A 378 3.06 -10.62 -6.81
CA TYR A 378 4.18 -11.35 -7.40
C TYR A 378 5.49 -10.55 -7.38
N LYS A 379 5.47 -9.32 -7.93
CA LYS A 379 6.66 -8.45 -7.97
C LYS A 379 7.21 -8.10 -6.57
N PHE A 380 6.34 -7.91 -5.58
CA PHE A 380 6.75 -7.66 -4.19
C PHE A 380 7.41 -8.90 -3.57
N LYS A 381 6.79 -10.07 -3.72
CA LYS A 381 7.33 -11.35 -3.26
C LYS A 381 8.70 -11.61 -3.88
N GLU A 382 8.82 -11.57 -5.21
CA GLU A 382 10.08 -11.87 -5.89
C GLU A 382 11.21 -10.90 -5.49
N ALA A 383 10.89 -9.61 -5.32
CA ALA A 383 11.87 -8.62 -4.89
C ALA A 383 12.29 -8.78 -3.40
N CYS A 384 11.35 -9.12 -2.51
CA CYS A 384 11.54 -8.99 -1.07
C CYS A 384 11.67 -10.32 -0.29
N LYS A 385 11.24 -11.47 -0.82
CA LYS A 385 11.10 -12.76 -0.10
C LYS A 385 12.29 -13.12 0.78
N SER A 386 13.51 -13.07 0.24
CA SER A 386 14.73 -13.42 0.99
C SER A 386 15.02 -12.49 2.17
N PHE A 387 14.63 -11.21 2.06
CA PHE A 387 14.81 -10.20 3.09
C PHE A 387 13.71 -10.25 4.14
N VAL A 388 12.49 -10.62 3.75
CA VAL A 388 11.37 -10.88 4.69
C VAL A 388 11.75 -12.02 5.61
N THR A 389 12.17 -13.17 5.08
CA THR A 389 12.59 -14.33 5.90
C THR A 389 13.74 -13.98 6.85
N ARG A 390 14.66 -13.10 6.42
CA ARG A 390 15.84 -12.72 7.21
C ARG A 390 15.54 -11.69 8.30
N PHE A 391 14.71 -10.69 8.02
CA PHE A 391 14.56 -9.51 8.88
C PHE A 391 13.18 -9.38 9.53
N CYS A 392 12.15 -10.02 8.98
CA CYS A 392 10.76 -9.90 9.43
C CYS A 392 10.10 -11.28 9.64
N PRO A 393 10.71 -12.21 10.40
CA PRO A 393 10.22 -13.60 10.51
C PRO A 393 8.90 -13.77 11.26
N VAL A 394 8.46 -12.76 12.01
CA VAL A 394 7.22 -12.77 12.81
C VAL A 394 6.03 -12.21 12.02
N SER A 395 6.30 -11.48 10.93
CA SER A 395 5.29 -10.79 10.14
C SER A 395 4.54 -11.78 9.24
N ASN A 396 3.22 -11.82 9.38
CA ASN A 396 2.36 -12.75 8.64
C ASN A 396 1.53 -12.06 7.55
N THR A 397 1.33 -10.74 7.66
CA THR A 397 0.58 -9.95 6.67
C THR A 397 1.51 -9.08 5.82
N LYS A 398 1.06 -8.66 4.63
CA LYS A 398 1.82 -7.72 3.80
C LYS A 398 2.04 -6.40 4.52
N TYR A 399 1.04 -5.93 5.25
CA TYR A 399 1.12 -4.72 6.06
C TYR A 399 2.28 -4.78 7.07
N GLU A 400 2.35 -5.85 7.86
CA GLU A 400 3.41 -6.03 8.86
C GLU A 400 4.80 -6.13 8.22
N VAL A 401 4.91 -6.82 7.09
CA VAL A 401 6.16 -6.93 6.33
C VAL A 401 6.61 -5.55 5.84
N VAL A 402 5.70 -4.77 5.27
CA VAL A 402 5.98 -3.41 4.78
C VAL A 402 6.40 -2.50 5.92
N ALA A 403 5.73 -2.55 7.07
CA ALA A 403 6.10 -1.79 8.26
C ALA A 403 7.50 -2.15 8.77
N CYS A 404 7.83 -3.45 8.84
CA CYS A 404 9.15 -3.92 9.26
C CYS A 404 10.26 -3.49 8.29
N LEU A 405 10.06 -3.68 6.98
CA LEU A 405 11.05 -3.30 5.96
C LEU A 405 11.20 -1.78 5.86
N SER A 406 10.11 -1.01 5.96
CA SER A 406 10.15 0.45 5.91
C SER A 406 10.88 1.04 7.11
N GLU A 407 10.67 0.50 8.31
CA GLU A 407 11.41 0.92 9.50
C GLU A 407 12.91 0.70 9.32
N ARG A 408 13.30 -0.42 8.71
CA ARG A 408 14.69 -0.74 8.42
C ARG A 408 15.29 0.18 7.36
N MET A 409 14.56 0.43 6.28
CA MET A 409 14.95 1.42 5.26
C MET A 409 15.17 2.79 5.87
N ARG A 410 14.24 3.25 6.73
CA ARG A 410 14.33 4.52 7.44
C ARG A 410 15.57 4.60 8.33
N ASN A 411 15.83 3.56 9.12
CA ASN A 411 16.98 3.53 10.02
C ASN A 411 18.32 3.53 9.26
N ASP A 412 18.41 2.85 8.11
CA ASP A 412 19.58 2.89 7.24
C ASP A 412 19.82 4.30 6.69
N THR A 413 18.75 4.99 6.23
CA THR A 413 18.80 6.39 5.75
C THR A 413 19.31 7.34 6.83
N ILE A 414 18.72 7.30 8.04
CA ILE A 414 19.08 8.21 9.16
C ILE A 414 20.54 8.03 9.59
N ARG A 415 21.04 6.80 9.51
CA ARG A 415 22.43 6.50 9.90
C ARG A 415 23.44 6.81 8.79
N GLY A 416 22.99 7.25 7.62
CA GLY A 416 23.85 7.42 6.44
C GLY A 416 24.53 6.11 6.01
N GLN A 417 23.94 4.96 6.35
CA GLN A 417 24.50 3.65 6.06
C GLN A 417 24.07 3.19 4.67
N ARG A 418 24.88 2.34 4.04
CA ARG A 418 24.48 1.66 2.81
C ARG A 418 23.25 0.80 3.11
N HIS A 419 22.18 1.00 2.35
CA HIS A 419 20.93 0.26 2.53
C HIS A 419 21.15 -1.26 2.51
N THR A 420 20.61 -1.92 3.53
CA THR A 420 20.68 -3.38 3.70
C THR A 420 19.70 -4.12 2.78
N ILE A 421 18.58 -3.48 2.43
CA ILE A 421 17.55 -3.98 1.52
C ILE A 421 17.87 -3.49 0.10
N PRO A 422 17.81 -4.31 -0.97
CA PRO A 422 18.17 -3.93 -2.34
C PRO A 422 17.15 -2.97 -2.97
N LYS A 423 17.56 -2.29 -4.05
CA LYS A 423 16.78 -1.23 -4.69
C LYS A 423 15.39 -1.72 -5.12
N ASP A 424 15.28 -2.91 -5.70
CA ASP A 424 14.02 -3.43 -6.22
C ASP A 424 13.00 -3.67 -5.10
N CYS A 425 13.43 -4.30 -4.00
CA CYS A 425 12.58 -4.47 -2.83
C CYS A 425 12.21 -3.11 -2.19
N ARG A 426 13.16 -2.17 -2.09
CA ARG A 426 12.86 -0.81 -1.60
C ARG A 426 11.81 -0.11 -2.45
N GLN A 427 11.85 -0.29 -3.78
CA GLN A 427 10.86 0.28 -4.68
C GLN A 427 9.49 -0.35 -4.45
N GLN A 428 9.41 -1.67 -4.31
CA GLN A 428 8.15 -2.37 -4.01
C GLN A 428 7.56 -1.96 -2.65
N VAL A 429 8.40 -1.75 -1.63
CA VAL A 429 7.97 -1.20 -0.33
C VAL A 429 7.44 0.22 -0.47
N ARG A 430 8.11 1.10 -1.24
CA ARG A 430 7.64 2.46 -1.51
C ARG A 430 6.31 2.47 -2.26
N ASN A 431 6.18 1.66 -3.30
CA ASN A 431 4.92 1.52 -4.05
C ASN A 431 3.77 1.11 -3.12
N GLN A 432 4.03 0.18 -2.20
CA GLN A 432 3.01 -0.24 -1.23
C GLN A 432 2.68 0.84 -0.19
N LEU A 433 3.67 1.59 0.30
CA LEU A 433 3.44 2.72 1.21
C LEU A 433 2.65 3.83 0.51
N TYR A 434 3.00 4.15 -0.74
CA TYR A 434 2.27 5.13 -1.55
C TYR A 434 0.79 4.74 -1.71
N GLN A 435 0.49 3.46 -1.98
CA GLN A 435 -0.88 2.97 -2.00
C GLN A 435 -1.57 3.13 -0.63
N GLN A 436 -0.89 2.84 0.48
CA GLN A 436 -1.43 3.07 1.83
C GLN A 436 -1.78 4.54 2.12
N ARG A 437 -1.11 5.49 1.46
CA ARG A 437 -1.43 6.94 1.56
C ARG A 437 -2.54 7.36 0.61
N GLU A 438 -2.69 6.66 -0.52
CA GLU A 438 -3.80 6.88 -1.44
C GLU A 438 -5.15 6.52 -0.82
N ASN A 439 -5.27 5.36 -0.18
CA ASN A 439 -6.55 4.87 0.32
C ASN A 439 -6.41 4.32 1.75
N ILE A 440 -7.21 4.84 2.67
CA ILE A 440 -7.21 4.43 4.08
C ILE A 440 -7.55 2.94 4.26
N ASP A 441 -8.26 2.34 3.31
CA ASP A 441 -8.58 0.91 3.29
C ASP A 441 -7.34 0.04 3.08
N TYR A 442 -6.25 0.61 2.56
CA TYR A 442 -4.99 -0.11 2.38
C TYR A 442 -4.07 -0.05 3.61
N ASP A 443 -4.38 0.78 4.61
CA ASP A 443 -3.71 0.83 5.91
C ASP A 443 -4.67 0.33 7.02
N PRO A 444 -4.87 -1.00 7.14
CA PRO A 444 -5.85 -1.56 8.07
C PRO A 444 -5.57 -1.22 9.54
N ARG A 445 -4.30 -1.00 9.92
CA ARG A 445 -3.93 -0.59 11.27
C ARG A 445 -4.31 0.88 11.51
N LEU A 446 -3.98 1.79 10.60
CA LEU A 446 -4.38 3.19 10.76
C LEU A 446 -5.90 3.33 10.77
N LYS A 447 -6.59 2.67 9.84
CA LYS A 447 -8.06 2.67 9.78
C LYS A 447 -8.72 2.16 11.05
N SER A 448 -8.21 1.06 11.61
CA SER A 448 -8.79 0.47 12.84
C SER A 448 -8.51 1.32 14.08
N VAL A 449 -7.30 1.87 14.22
CA VAL A 449 -6.92 2.70 15.38
C VAL A 449 -7.62 4.06 15.35
N CYS A 450 -7.80 4.66 14.17
CA CYS A 450 -8.46 5.96 13.99
C CYS A 450 -9.94 5.86 13.64
N ARG A 451 -10.58 4.70 13.84
CA ARG A 451 -11.95 4.45 13.37
C ARG A 451 -12.95 5.48 13.87
N ASN A 452 -12.93 5.80 15.16
CA ASN A 452 -13.88 6.73 15.78
C ASN A 452 -13.69 8.16 15.26
N GLU A 453 -12.44 8.56 15.03
CA GLU A 453 -12.10 9.88 14.49
C GLU A 453 -12.51 10.01 13.03
N ILE A 454 -12.32 8.96 12.22
CA ILE A 454 -12.78 8.92 10.83
C ILE A 454 -14.31 9.05 10.79
N GLU A 455 -15.03 8.26 11.58
CA GLU A 455 -16.50 8.29 11.64
C GLU A 455 -17.06 9.62 12.18
N ARG A 456 -16.29 10.36 13.00
CA ARG A 456 -16.75 11.60 13.64
C ARG A 456 -16.38 12.86 12.86
N PHE A 457 -15.15 12.92 12.33
CA PHE A 457 -14.58 14.13 11.75
C PHE A 457 -14.39 14.04 10.24
N CYS A 458 -14.33 12.83 9.67
CA CYS A 458 -14.03 12.61 8.24
C CYS A 458 -15.12 11.78 7.53
N TYR A 459 -16.36 11.73 8.05
CA TYR A 459 -17.40 10.82 7.57
C TYR A 459 -17.88 11.07 6.13
N GLU A 460 -17.80 12.32 5.67
CA GLU A 460 -18.18 12.75 4.32
C GLU A 460 -17.05 12.61 3.29
N ILE A 461 -15.86 12.20 3.73
CA ILE A 461 -14.65 12.20 2.91
C ILE A 461 -14.47 10.83 2.26
N PRO A 462 -14.26 10.76 0.92
CA PRO A 462 -13.95 9.52 0.24
C PRO A 462 -12.69 8.86 0.82
N ASN A 463 -12.73 7.54 1.00
CA ASN A 463 -11.59 6.76 1.50
C ASN A 463 -10.36 6.84 0.59
N SER A 464 -10.52 7.20 -0.67
CA SER A 464 -9.49 7.24 -1.71
C SER A 464 -8.95 8.66 -1.99
N GLY A 465 -7.83 8.72 -2.71
CA GLY A 465 -7.18 9.98 -3.10
C GLY A 465 -6.46 10.71 -1.95
N GLY A 466 -6.14 10.03 -0.85
CA GLY A 466 -5.42 10.57 0.31
C GLY A 466 -6.23 11.49 1.22
N GLN A 467 -7.52 11.71 0.92
CA GLN A 467 -8.30 12.77 1.57
C GLN A 467 -8.59 12.48 3.05
N VAL A 468 -8.81 11.22 3.43
CA VAL A 468 -8.99 10.83 4.83
C VAL A 468 -7.71 11.11 5.64
N LEU A 469 -6.54 10.88 5.06
CA LEU A 469 -5.27 11.17 5.72
C LEU A 469 -5.09 12.68 5.93
N GLU A 470 -5.32 13.50 4.90
CA GLU A 470 -5.28 14.97 5.02
C GLU A 470 -6.30 15.49 6.06
N CYS A 471 -7.49 14.87 6.13
CA CYS A 471 -8.50 15.21 7.13
C CYS A 471 -8.02 14.91 8.55
N LEU A 472 -7.55 13.69 8.81
CA LEU A 472 -6.99 13.32 10.12
C LEU A 472 -5.82 14.23 10.49
N GLN A 473 -5.01 14.64 9.51
CA GLN A 473 -3.90 15.55 9.74
C GLN A 473 -4.35 16.95 10.17
N ARG A 474 -5.43 17.47 9.58
CA ARG A 474 -6.03 18.77 9.95
C ARG A 474 -6.65 18.74 11.35
N GLU A 475 -7.27 17.62 11.73
CA GLU A 475 -7.95 17.46 13.02
C GLU A 475 -7.02 16.98 14.15
N ALA A 476 -5.69 17.15 14.00
CA ALA A 476 -4.67 16.58 14.89
C ALA A 476 -4.89 16.84 16.39
N GLU A 477 -5.43 18.01 16.76
CA GLU A 477 -5.71 18.38 18.16
C GLU A 477 -6.85 17.54 18.78
N HIS A 478 -7.78 17.07 17.96
CA HIS A 478 -8.98 16.35 18.38
C HIS A 478 -8.83 14.81 18.30
N LEU A 479 -7.69 14.32 17.81
CA LEU A 479 -7.41 12.90 17.72
C LEU A 479 -7.11 12.28 19.09
N SER A 480 -7.55 11.03 19.29
CA SER A 480 -7.17 10.24 20.47
C SER A 480 -5.65 9.94 20.48
N PRO A 481 -5.03 9.69 21.66
CA PRO A 481 -3.61 9.34 21.74
C PRO A 481 -3.20 8.16 20.84
N PRO A 482 -3.97 7.05 20.76
CA PRO A 482 -3.66 5.95 19.84
C PRO A 482 -3.65 6.37 18.37
N CYS A 483 -4.65 7.14 17.93
CA CYS A 483 -4.72 7.60 16.55
C CYS A 483 -3.57 8.58 16.21
N ARG A 484 -3.26 9.52 17.11
CA ARG A 484 -2.10 10.41 16.97
C ARG A 484 -0.80 9.64 16.84
N HIS A 485 -0.60 8.62 17.67
CA HIS A 485 0.61 7.79 17.64
C HIS A 485 0.72 7.01 16.32
N ALA A 486 -0.37 6.45 15.80
CA ALA A 486 -0.37 5.81 14.50
C ALA A 486 -0.06 6.80 13.36
N LEU A 487 -0.70 7.98 13.39
CA LEU A 487 -0.50 9.04 12.41
C LEU A 487 0.92 9.63 12.45
N PHE A 488 1.55 9.70 13.61
CA PHE A 488 2.94 10.13 13.76
C PHE A 488 3.89 9.27 12.90
N SER A 489 3.74 7.95 12.95
CA SER A 489 4.55 7.05 12.13
C SER A 489 4.33 7.25 10.63
N VAL A 490 3.11 7.58 10.23
CA VAL A 490 2.74 7.87 8.84
C VAL A 490 3.41 9.16 8.36
N ARG A 491 3.19 10.27 9.07
CA ARG A 491 3.81 11.57 8.78
C ARG A 491 5.32 11.48 8.73
N ARG A 492 5.92 10.78 9.70
CA ARG A 492 7.36 10.55 9.73
C ARG A 492 7.84 9.83 8.47
N SER A 493 7.10 8.85 7.98
CA SER A 493 7.46 8.14 6.74
C SER A 493 7.39 9.06 5.52
N GLU A 494 6.30 9.82 5.37
CA GLU A 494 6.07 10.71 4.22
C GLU A 494 7.09 11.84 4.14
N LEU A 495 7.39 12.48 5.28
CA LEU A 495 8.33 13.60 5.34
C LEU A 495 9.81 13.17 5.24
N MET A 496 10.09 11.89 5.49
CA MET A 496 11.43 11.32 5.29
C MET A 496 11.65 10.78 3.88
N ASP A 497 10.61 10.30 3.20
CA ASP A 497 10.65 9.81 1.82
C ASP A 497 9.43 10.33 1.05
N SER A 498 9.62 11.46 0.37
CA SER A 498 8.54 12.15 -0.37
C SER A 498 7.94 11.31 -1.49
N ALA A 499 8.57 10.21 -1.92
CA ALA A 499 7.99 9.30 -2.90
C ALA A 499 6.76 8.56 -2.36
N THR A 500 6.58 8.53 -1.04
CA THR A 500 5.44 7.88 -0.40
C THR A 500 4.27 8.83 -0.12
N ASP A 501 4.48 10.15 -0.22
CA ASP A 501 3.44 11.17 -0.02
C ASP A 501 2.55 11.28 -1.26
N TYR A 502 1.41 10.58 -1.22
CA TYR A 502 0.47 10.52 -2.33
C TYR A 502 -0.06 11.91 -2.73
N THR A 503 -0.42 12.74 -1.75
CA THR A 503 -1.00 14.07 -2.01
C THR A 503 0.02 14.99 -2.65
N LEU A 504 1.26 15.00 -2.15
CA LEU A 504 2.36 15.80 -2.71
C LEU A 504 2.65 15.39 -4.16
N ILE A 505 2.90 14.09 -4.41
CA ILE A 505 3.32 13.62 -5.73
C ILE A 505 2.24 13.85 -6.80
N ASN A 506 0.96 13.66 -6.47
CA ASN A 506 -0.11 13.86 -7.44
C ASN A 506 -0.51 15.32 -7.62
N THR A 507 -0.61 16.09 -6.53
CA THR A 507 -1.00 17.51 -6.63
C THR A 507 0.10 18.33 -7.29
N CYS A 508 1.37 18.00 -7.03
CA CYS A 508 2.53 18.69 -7.59
C CYS A 508 3.10 18.06 -8.86
N ARG A 509 2.39 17.12 -9.51
CA ARG A 509 2.91 16.37 -10.67
C ARG A 509 3.49 17.28 -11.76
N GLU A 510 2.73 18.30 -12.18
CA GLU A 510 3.17 19.26 -13.21
C GLU A 510 4.40 20.07 -12.76
N MET A 511 4.40 20.52 -11.50
CA MET A 511 5.52 21.28 -10.93
C MET A 511 6.79 20.45 -10.83
N LEU A 512 6.66 19.16 -10.47
CA LEU A 512 7.76 18.22 -10.45
C LEU A 512 8.35 17.98 -11.84
N HIS A 513 7.50 17.86 -12.86
CA HIS A 513 7.97 17.73 -14.24
C HIS A 513 8.67 18.99 -14.74
N GLN A 514 8.14 20.17 -14.41
CA GLN A 514 8.66 21.45 -14.89
C GLN A 514 9.95 21.88 -14.18
N TYR A 515 9.98 21.82 -12.84
CA TYR A 515 11.07 22.36 -12.03
C TYR A 515 12.03 21.28 -11.50
N CYS A 516 11.58 20.03 -11.37
CA CYS A 516 12.34 18.95 -10.73
C CYS A 516 12.56 17.68 -11.61
N PRO A 517 12.83 17.77 -12.93
CA PRO A 517 12.81 16.60 -13.83
C PRO A 517 13.92 15.56 -13.59
N ARG A 518 14.98 15.91 -12.84
CA ARG A 518 16.13 15.04 -12.55
C ARG A 518 16.25 14.64 -11.07
N VAL A 519 15.27 15.01 -10.26
CA VAL A 519 15.27 14.73 -8.82
C VAL A 519 14.54 13.42 -8.57
N ASP A 520 15.12 12.55 -7.72
CA ASP A 520 14.44 11.35 -7.25
C ASP A 520 13.20 11.74 -6.42
N GLN A 521 12.08 11.05 -6.62
CA GLN A 521 10.81 11.38 -5.95
C GLN A 521 10.93 11.39 -4.42
N SER A 522 11.88 10.64 -3.83
CA SER A 522 12.13 10.65 -2.38
C SER A 522 12.57 12.02 -1.84
N SER A 523 13.09 12.89 -2.71
CA SER A 523 13.51 14.26 -2.39
C SER A 523 12.64 15.32 -3.07
N ALA A 524 11.44 14.95 -3.53
CA ALA A 524 10.51 15.83 -4.23
C ALA A 524 10.19 17.11 -3.43
N LEU A 525 9.86 16.97 -2.14
CA LEU A 525 9.56 18.12 -1.27
C LEU A 525 10.74 19.10 -1.22
N GLN A 526 11.97 18.59 -1.11
CA GLN A 526 13.15 19.45 -1.02
C GLN A 526 13.37 20.31 -2.27
N CYS A 527 13.10 19.75 -3.45
CA CYS A 527 13.17 20.50 -4.71
C CYS A 527 12.05 21.54 -4.79
N LEU A 528 10.81 21.14 -4.50
CA LEU A 528 9.65 22.03 -4.56
C LEU A 528 9.76 23.21 -3.58
N LYS A 529 10.36 23.01 -2.40
CA LYS A 529 10.65 24.08 -1.43
C LYS A 529 11.46 25.23 -2.02
N VAL A 530 12.39 24.94 -2.95
CA VAL A 530 13.27 25.95 -3.57
C VAL A 530 12.55 26.75 -4.64
N HIS A 531 11.62 26.12 -5.36
CA HIS A 531 10.91 26.71 -6.50
C HIS A 531 9.50 27.23 -6.16
N ARG A 532 9.05 27.13 -4.90
CA ARG A 532 7.68 27.50 -4.51
C ARG A 532 7.31 28.97 -4.80
N GLU A 533 8.30 29.87 -4.86
CA GLU A 533 8.09 31.31 -5.06
C GLU A 533 8.12 31.70 -6.56
N GLU A 534 8.21 30.72 -7.47
CA GLU A 534 8.17 30.95 -8.92
C GLU A 534 6.76 31.37 -9.39
N SER A 535 6.68 32.31 -10.33
CA SER A 535 5.39 32.90 -10.73
C SER A 535 4.42 31.94 -11.43
N LEU A 536 4.93 30.87 -12.04
CA LEU A 536 4.13 29.82 -12.69
C LEU A 536 3.90 28.61 -11.76
N PHE A 537 4.24 28.73 -10.49
CA PHE A 537 4.05 27.66 -9.53
C PHE A 537 2.56 27.45 -9.22
N ASP A 538 2.09 26.21 -9.31
CA ASP A 538 0.67 25.89 -9.11
C ASP A 538 0.22 26.21 -7.67
N PRO A 539 -0.86 26.99 -7.46
CA PRO A 539 -1.31 27.38 -6.13
C PRO A 539 -1.74 26.21 -5.23
N LYS A 540 -2.25 25.10 -5.78
CA LYS A 540 -2.62 23.93 -4.97
C LYS A 540 -1.39 23.18 -4.51
N CYS A 541 -0.42 23.01 -5.41
CA CYS A 541 0.88 22.46 -5.03
C CYS A 541 1.58 23.34 -4.00
N HIS A 542 1.50 24.67 -4.13
CA HIS A 542 2.06 25.62 -3.17
C HIS A 542 1.51 25.38 -1.76
N LEU A 543 0.19 25.27 -1.63
CA LEU A 543 -0.47 24.95 -0.37
C LEU A 543 0.03 23.64 0.25
N VAL A 544 0.16 22.58 -0.56
CA VAL A 544 0.67 21.28 -0.07
C VAL A 544 2.11 21.41 0.41
N VAL A 545 2.99 22.06 -0.36
CA VAL A 545 4.40 22.26 0.02
C VAL A 545 4.50 23.04 1.33
N VAL A 546 3.74 24.12 1.49
CA VAL A 546 3.73 24.92 2.72
C VAL A 546 3.18 24.13 3.90
N ASN A 547 2.10 23.35 3.73
CA ASN A 547 1.57 22.48 4.79
C ASN A 547 2.60 21.44 5.25
N ARG A 548 3.31 20.79 4.32
CA ARG A 548 4.41 19.87 4.67
C ARG A 548 5.55 20.58 5.38
N MET A 549 5.87 21.83 5.01
CA MET A 549 6.85 22.63 5.75
C MET A 549 6.38 22.96 7.17
N ILE A 550 5.08 23.23 7.39
CA ILE A 550 4.52 23.41 8.74
C ILE A 550 4.70 22.12 9.55
N GLU A 551 4.34 20.97 8.97
CA GLU A 551 4.52 19.67 9.62
C GLU A 551 5.98 19.38 9.99
N GLN A 552 6.94 19.68 9.10
CA GLN A 552 8.38 19.53 9.39
C GLN A 552 8.85 20.32 10.62
N ASN A 553 8.16 21.40 10.98
CA ASN A 553 8.50 22.24 12.14
C ASN A 553 7.84 21.79 13.45
N LEU A 554 6.87 20.87 13.42
CA LEU A 554 6.21 20.35 14.62
C LEU A 554 7.13 19.43 15.44
N ASP A 555 7.96 18.63 14.78
CA ASP A 555 8.89 17.70 15.42
C ASP A 555 10.19 17.57 14.64
N TYR A 556 11.34 17.58 15.33
CA TYR A 556 12.64 17.46 14.68
C TYR A 556 12.81 16.14 13.89
N ARG A 557 12.05 15.08 14.22
CA ARG A 557 12.06 13.79 13.52
C ARG A 557 11.34 13.84 12.17
N PHE A 558 10.56 14.89 11.92
CA PHE A 558 9.91 15.15 10.64
C PHE A 558 10.80 15.92 9.68
N ASN A 559 11.91 16.51 10.15
CA ASN A 559 12.86 17.21 9.32
C ASN A 559 14.18 16.41 9.19
N PRO A 560 14.36 15.61 8.11
CA PRO A 560 15.54 14.76 7.96
C PRO A 560 16.86 15.54 7.86
N GLN A 561 16.85 16.75 7.27
CA GLN A 561 18.04 17.60 7.16
C GLN A 561 18.48 18.13 8.52
N LEU A 562 17.52 18.57 9.33
CA LEU A 562 17.78 18.99 10.70
C LEU A 562 18.26 17.82 11.56
N GLN A 563 17.61 16.66 11.44
CA GLN A 563 17.96 15.48 12.22
C GLN A 563 19.40 15.01 11.95
N ASP A 564 19.84 15.01 10.69
CA ASP A 564 21.20 14.60 10.33
C ASP A 564 22.24 15.63 10.76
N ALA A 565 22.07 16.90 10.36
CA ALA A 565 23.04 17.96 10.65
C ALA A 565 23.17 18.29 12.15
N CYS A 566 22.07 18.16 12.92
CA CYS A 566 22.07 18.43 14.35
C CYS A 566 22.20 17.19 15.23
N ARG A 567 22.47 15.99 14.66
CA ARG A 567 22.53 14.72 15.40
C ARG A 567 23.42 14.78 16.65
N ILE A 568 24.62 15.33 16.51
CA ILE A 568 25.60 15.44 17.61
C ILE A 568 25.12 16.45 18.66
N ASN A 569 24.56 17.56 18.24
CA ASN A 569 24.09 18.61 19.14
C ASN A 569 22.85 18.19 19.92
N ILE A 570 21.91 17.46 19.28
CA ILE A 570 20.73 16.91 19.94
C ILE A 570 21.16 15.91 21.03
N ALA A 571 22.08 14.99 20.71
CA ALA A 571 22.60 14.01 21.66
C ALA A 571 23.51 14.62 22.75
N GLY A 572 24.05 15.82 22.53
CA GLY A 572 24.89 16.51 23.50
C GLY A 572 24.13 17.46 24.44
N TYR A 573 23.08 18.11 23.94
CA TYR A 573 22.42 19.21 24.66
C TYR A 573 20.93 18.98 24.93
N CYS A 574 20.23 18.18 24.12
CA CYS A 574 18.78 18.01 24.20
C CYS A 574 18.37 16.60 24.67
N THR A 575 19.30 15.84 25.22
CA THR A 575 19.12 14.43 25.60
C THR A 575 18.02 14.24 26.64
N ASP A 576 17.88 15.15 27.62
CA ASP A 576 16.84 15.04 28.65
C ASP A 576 15.43 15.10 28.05
N ILE A 577 15.26 15.92 27.00
CA ILE A 577 13.99 16.05 26.26
C ILE A 577 13.72 14.78 25.47
N VAL A 578 14.75 14.24 24.80
CA VAL A 578 14.62 13.03 23.96
C VAL A 578 14.43 11.77 24.82
N ALA A 579 15.10 11.67 25.97
CA ALA A 579 14.98 10.53 26.88
C ALA A 579 13.64 10.50 27.62
N GLY A 580 13.05 11.67 27.90
CA GLY A 580 11.69 11.80 28.45
C GLY A 580 10.57 11.62 27.42
N ALA A 581 10.90 11.51 26.14
CA ALA A 581 9.93 11.37 25.06
C ALA A 581 9.29 9.98 25.07
N LYS A 582 7.96 9.92 25.00
CA LYS A 582 7.27 8.67 24.65
C LYS A 582 7.51 8.35 23.18
N GLN A 583 7.57 7.06 22.88
CA GLN A 583 7.73 6.59 21.51
C GLN A 583 6.57 7.10 20.64
N ASP A 584 6.91 7.65 19.48
CA ASP A 584 5.99 8.16 18.45
C ASP A 584 4.89 9.13 18.95
N GLU A 585 5.19 9.92 19.99
CA GLU A 585 4.42 11.13 20.35
C GLU A 585 5.18 12.39 19.93
N GLU A 586 4.48 13.40 19.41
CA GLU A 586 5.07 14.68 19.00
C GLU A 586 5.67 15.45 20.17
N LEU A 587 6.86 16.02 19.96
CA LEU A 587 7.56 16.85 20.94
C LEU A 587 7.18 18.32 20.85
N ASN A 588 6.30 18.71 19.92
CA ASN A 588 5.77 20.06 19.76
C ASN A 588 6.86 21.14 19.78
N GLY A 589 7.91 20.98 18.98
CA GLY A 589 8.99 21.97 18.86
C GLY A 589 10.05 21.96 19.97
N LYS A 590 9.88 21.25 21.09
CA LYS A 590 10.80 21.32 22.25
C LYS A 590 12.28 21.10 21.92
N VAL A 591 12.59 20.22 20.97
CA VAL A 591 13.98 19.97 20.54
C VAL A 591 14.52 21.15 19.73
N VAL A 592 13.69 21.72 18.84
CA VAL A 592 14.03 22.93 18.08
C VAL A 592 14.25 24.10 19.05
N ASP A 593 13.46 24.21 20.12
CA ASP A 593 13.63 25.25 21.14
C ASP A 593 14.94 25.10 21.94
N CYS A 594 15.29 23.85 22.30
CA CYS A 594 16.60 23.55 22.88
C CYS A 594 17.74 23.96 21.92
N LEU A 595 17.61 23.65 20.63
CA LEU A 595 18.60 24.04 19.62
C LEU A 595 18.64 25.57 19.42
N LYS A 596 17.50 26.28 19.45
CA LYS A 596 17.40 27.75 19.43
C LYS A 596 18.18 28.37 20.58
N GLN A 597 18.04 27.83 21.79
CA GLN A 597 18.83 28.30 22.94
C GLN A 597 20.33 28.14 22.68
N LYS A 598 20.78 26.97 22.20
CA LYS A 598 22.20 26.72 21.93
C LYS A 598 22.73 27.45 20.70
N PHE A 599 21.88 27.78 19.75
CA PHE A 599 22.17 28.65 18.61
C PHE A 599 22.54 30.06 19.10
N ARG A 600 21.74 30.64 20.01
CA ARG A 600 22.02 31.95 20.63
C ARG A 600 23.32 31.96 21.45
N GLU A 601 23.64 30.84 22.09
CA GLU A 601 24.89 30.67 22.85
C GLU A 601 26.12 30.42 21.95
N GLY A 602 25.95 30.23 20.63
CA GLY A 602 27.04 29.92 19.71
C GLY A 602 27.65 28.52 19.89
N LYS A 603 26.93 27.59 20.54
CA LYS A 603 27.43 26.25 20.93
C LYS A 603 27.16 25.13 19.93
N LEU A 604 26.46 25.43 18.83
CA LEU A 604 26.14 24.45 17.79
C LEU A 604 27.35 24.18 16.89
N THR A 605 27.40 22.98 16.31
CA THR A 605 28.36 22.64 15.25
C THR A 605 28.07 23.48 14.00
N GLN A 606 29.04 23.62 13.09
CA GLN A 606 28.84 24.42 11.89
C GLN A 606 27.69 23.89 11.01
N GLU A 607 27.61 22.58 10.82
CA GLU A 607 26.54 21.93 10.05
C GLU A 607 25.16 22.18 10.68
N CYS A 608 25.03 21.93 11.98
CA CYS A 608 23.78 22.20 12.70
C CYS A 608 23.42 23.69 12.71
N ARG A 609 24.41 24.58 12.87
CA ARG A 609 24.19 26.04 12.84
C ARG A 609 23.63 26.47 11.48
N THR A 610 24.21 26.01 10.37
CA THR A 610 23.71 26.34 9.03
C THR A 610 22.27 25.85 8.82
N GLN A 611 21.95 24.62 9.24
CA GLN A 611 20.59 24.11 9.13
C GLN A 611 19.61 24.85 10.06
N MET A 612 20.00 25.19 11.28
CA MET A 612 19.18 26.01 12.17
C MET A 612 18.96 27.42 11.60
N THR A 613 19.97 28.05 11.00
CA THR A 613 19.79 29.35 10.30
C THR A 613 18.74 29.23 9.19
N GLN A 614 18.74 28.12 8.43
CA GLN A 614 17.72 27.89 7.40
C GLN A 614 16.32 27.71 8.01
N VAL A 615 16.17 26.87 9.05
CA VAL A 615 14.89 26.65 9.73
C VAL A 615 14.34 27.97 10.28
N LEU A 616 15.16 28.74 10.98
CA LEU A 616 14.75 30.02 11.58
C LEU A 616 14.43 31.07 10.52
N ARG A 617 15.16 31.10 9.40
CA ARG A 617 14.85 31.98 8.27
C ARG A 617 13.53 31.62 7.61
N GLU A 618 13.25 30.33 7.40
CA GLU A 618 11.97 29.86 6.87
C GLU A 618 10.82 30.27 7.81
N GLN A 619 10.98 30.08 9.13
CA GLN A 619 10.03 30.54 10.15
C GLN A 619 9.81 32.06 10.14
N ALA A 620 10.87 32.84 9.92
CA ALA A 620 10.79 34.29 9.87
C ALA A 620 10.11 34.83 8.61
N LEU A 621 10.15 34.10 7.50
CA LEU A 621 9.43 34.44 6.26
C LEU A 621 7.97 34.02 6.30
N ASN A 622 7.63 32.98 7.06
CA ASN A 622 6.25 32.53 7.23
C ASN A 622 5.98 32.11 8.67
N TYR A 623 5.28 32.98 9.40
CA TYR A 623 4.96 32.79 10.82
C TYR A 623 4.18 31.50 11.12
N LYS A 624 3.51 30.89 10.11
CA LYS A 624 2.80 29.59 10.20
C LYS A 624 3.75 28.42 10.45
N LEU A 625 5.02 28.56 10.05
CA LEU A 625 6.06 27.55 10.27
C LEU A 625 6.62 27.56 11.70
N ASN A 626 6.29 28.56 12.53
CA ASN A 626 6.70 28.59 13.93
C ASN A 626 5.53 28.16 14.84
N PRO A 627 5.51 26.90 15.33
CA PRO A 627 4.39 26.39 16.13
C PRO A 627 4.24 27.08 17.49
N LEU A 628 5.32 27.56 18.10
CA LEU A 628 5.22 28.33 19.34
C LEU A 628 4.56 29.69 19.10
N LEU A 629 4.91 30.35 18.00
CA LEU A 629 4.33 31.62 17.63
C LEU A 629 2.83 31.48 17.32
N GLN A 630 2.44 30.44 16.58
CA GLN A 630 1.03 30.11 16.33
C GLN A 630 0.25 29.93 17.64
N ASN A 631 0.80 29.13 18.57
CA ASN A 631 0.08 28.76 19.78
C ASN A 631 0.04 29.88 20.84
N LEU A 632 1.16 30.59 21.04
CA LEU A 632 1.30 31.57 22.11
C LEU A 632 0.78 32.96 21.72
N CYS A 633 0.93 33.34 20.44
CA CYS A 633 0.62 34.68 19.93
C CYS A 633 -0.64 34.73 19.04
N GLN A 634 -1.45 33.67 18.97
CA GLN A 634 -2.63 33.59 18.09
C GLN A 634 -3.50 34.85 18.13
N LYS A 635 -3.91 35.30 19.32
CA LYS A 635 -4.80 36.45 19.49
C LYS A 635 -4.13 37.76 19.11
N GLU A 636 -2.87 37.93 19.45
CA GLU A 636 -2.08 39.11 19.10
C GLU A 636 -1.92 39.23 17.58
N ILE A 637 -1.67 38.11 16.88
CA ILE A 637 -1.56 38.09 15.42
C ILE A 637 -2.86 38.55 14.77
N GLU A 638 -3.98 37.95 15.17
CA GLU A 638 -5.32 38.27 14.64
C GLU A 638 -5.69 39.75 14.87
N VAL A 639 -5.40 40.30 16.05
CA VAL A 639 -5.84 41.65 16.43
C VAL A 639 -4.87 42.74 15.98
N LEU A 640 -3.57 42.54 16.15
CA LEU A 640 -2.54 43.57 15.95
C LEU A 640 -2.01 43.58 14.52
N CYS A 641 -1.75 42.39 13.95
CA CYS A 641 -1.07 42.28 12.66
C CYS A 641 -2.01 42.08 11.49
N ARG A 642 -3.24 41.60 11.73
CA ARG A 642 -4.28 41.39 10.70
C ARG A 642 -3.68 40.73 9.45
N PRO A 643 -3.19 39.47 9.59
CA PRO A 643 -2.55 38.78 8.48
C PRO A 643 -3.48 38.77 7.26
N THR A 644 -2.90 38.94 6.08
CA THR A 644 -3.61 38.70 4.82
C THR A 644 -3.93 37.19 4.72
N ASP A 645 -4.97 36.84 3.95
CA ASP A 645 -5.30 35.43 3.68
C ASP A 645 -4.28 34.76 2.73
N GLU A 646 -3.14 35.40 2.47
CA GLU A 646 -2.10 34.90 1.60
C GLU A 646 -1.35 33.72 2.25
N ILE A 647 -0.91 32.78 1.40
CA ILE A 647 -0.23 31.56 1.86
C ILE A 647 1.19 31.92 2.35
N GLU A 648 1.82 32.91 1.72
CA GLU A 648 3.10 33.49 2.14
C GLU A 648 2.90 34.84 2.82
N ASP A 649 3.65 35.06 3.89
CA ASP A 649 3.62 36.30 4.69
C ASP A 649 4.81 37.20 4.38
N HIS A 650 5.84 36.69 3.69
CA HIS A 650 7.13 37.36 3.43
C HIS A 650 7.76 38.02 4.68
N GLY A 651 7.42 37.52 5.87
CA GLY A 651 7.87 38.02 7.18
C GLY A 651 7.16 39.26 7.71
N GLU A 652 6.03 39.67 7.13
CA GLU A 652 5.26 40.83 7.56
C GLU A 652 4.68 40.67 8.98
N VAL A 653 4.10 39.52 9.30
CA VAL A 653 3.53 39.24 10.64
C VAL A 653 4.63 39.23 11.69
N GLU A 654 5.76 38.58 11.44
CA GLU A 654 6.87 38.59 12.41
C GLU A 654 7.42 40.02 12.61
N ASP A 655 7.58 40.81 11.54
CA ASP A 655 8.03 42.19 11.66
C ASP A 655 7.01 43.09 12.38
N CYS A 656 5.72 42.86 12.15
CA CYS A 656 4.64 43.49 12.89
C CYS A 656 4.73 43.20 14.38
N LEU A 657 4.89 41.92 14.77
CA LEU A 657 5.04 41.52 16.17
C LEU A 657 6.29 42.14 16.81
N LYS A 658 7.41 42.20 16.09
CA LYS A 658 8.64 42.89 16.55
C LYS A 658 8.38 44.38 16.81
N LYS A 659 7.63 45.07 15.95
CA LYS A 659 7.22 46.48 16.17
C LYS A 659 6.26 46.63 17.34
N ALA A 660 5.27 45.75 17.45
CA ALA A 660 4.33 45.72 18.58
C ALA A 660 5.03 45.49 19.92
N PHE A 661 6.08 44.66 19.94
CA PHE A 661 6.93 44.45 21.10
C PHE A 661 7.62 45.74 21.55
N LEU A 662 8.23 46.47 20.60
CA LEU A 662 8.91 47.74 20.86
C LEU A 662 7.94 48.82 21.37
N ASN A 663 6.72 48.84 20.82
CA ASN A 663 5.64 49.74 21.24
C ASN A 663 4.90 49.29 22.51
N GLN A 664 5.30 48.19 23.14
CA GLN A 664 4.66 47.61 24.34
C GLN A 664 3.17 47.25 24.15
N GLN A 665 2.78 46.88 22.92
CA GLN A 665 1.39 46.55 22.56
C GLN A 665 1.04 45.06 22.79
N ILE A 666 2.04 44.20 23.04
CA ILE A 666 1.83 42.77 23.32
C ILE A 666 1.44 42.58 24.79
N ILE A 667 0.22 42.10 25.01
CA ILE A 667 -0.38 41.97 26.35
C ILE A 667 0.01 40.64 27.00
N ARG A 668 -0.11 39.51 26.29
CA ARG A 668 0.22 38.20 26.87
C ARG A 668 1.70 38.08 27.14
N LYS A 669 2.03 37.64 28.36
CA LYS A 669 3.42 37.51 28.81
C LYS A 669 4.15 36.44 27.99
N GLU A 670 3.48 35.34 27.70
CA GLU A 670 4.02 34.20 26.96
C GLU A 670 4.38 34.61 25.53
N CYS A 671 3.46 35.27 24.83
CA CYS A 671 3.73 35.83 23.50
C CYS A 671 4.86 36.86 23.53
N ARG A 672 4.88 37.75 24.54
CA ARG A 672 5.93 38.77 24.68
C ARG A 672 7.31 38.15 24.88
N ILE A 673 7.42 37.04 25.61
CA ILE A 673 8.66 36.30 25.80
C ILE A 673 9.09 35.63 24.50
N GLU A 674 8.15 35.02 23.77
CA GLU A 674 8.47 34.38 22.49
C GLU A 674 8.98 35.39 21.45
N VAL A 675 8.31 36.54 21.30
CA VAL A 675 8.77 37.60 20.39
C VAL A 675 10.13 38.16 20.82
N ALA A 676 10.40 38.28 22.13
CA ALA A 676 11.73 38.64 22.62
C ALA A 676 12.79 37.57 22.27
N THR A 677 12.42 36.29 22.28
CA THR A 677 13.26 35.17 21.86
C THR A 677 13.62 35.26 20.37
N LEU A 678 12.63 35.50 19.50
CA LEU A 678 12.85 35.71 18.05
C LEU A 678 13.82 36.88 17.78
N ILE A 679 13.66 37.98 18.52
CA ILE A 679 14.56 39.13 18.44
C ILE A 679 15.99 38.74 18.84
N GLN A 680 16.19 37.91 19.87
CA GLN A 680 17.53 37.45 20.24
C GLN A 680 18.12 36.42 19.26
N GLU A 681 17.29 35.62 18.58
CA GLU A 681 17.73 34.70 17.53
C GLU A 681 18.28 35.48 16.32
N ALA A 682 17.56 36.52 15.87
CA ALA A 682 18.01 37.45 14.83
C ALA A 682 19.33 38.18 15.18
N LYS A 683 19.60 38.39 16.48
CA LYS A 683 20.87 38.96 16.95
C LYS A 683 22.03 37.98 16.80
N ALA A 684 21.76 36.68 16.93
CA ALA A 684 22.78 35.63 16.87
C ALA A 684 23.24 35.35 15.44
N ASP A 685 22.40 35.61 14.43
CA ASP A 685 22.81 35.60 13.02
C ASP A 685 21.87 36.52 12.21
N ILE A 686 22.46 37.45 11.45
CA ILE A 686 21.70 38.40 10.63
C ILE A 686 20.83 37.69 9.58
N HIS A 687 21.22 36.50 9.12
CA HIS A 687 20.47 35.73 8.14
C HIS A 687 19.15 35.15 8.65
N VAL A 688 18.95 35.14 9.97
CA VAL A 688 17.67 34.76 10.59
C VAL A 688 16.63 35.89 10.45
N ASP A 689 17.05 37.14 10.24
CA ASP A 689 16.14 38.26 9.94
C ASP A 689 16.20 38.58 8.44
N PRO A 690 15.37 37.95 7.60
CA PRO A 690 15.43 38.10 6.14
C PRO A 690 15.22 39.56 5.70
N LEU A 691 14.37 40.33 6.40
CA LEU A 691 14.11 41.73 6.08
C LEU A 691 15.30 42.64 6.41
N LEU A 692 16.00 42.40 7.53
CA LEU A 692 17.24 43.10 7.86
C LEU A 692 18.36 42.69 6.90
N GLN A 693 18.50 41.39 6.63
CA GLN A 693 19.51 40.86 5.71
C GLN A 693 19.33 41.43 4.31
N GLN A 694 18.11 41.46 3.78
CA GLN A 694 17.79 42.04 2.47
C GLN A 694 18.19 43.52 2.42
N ALA A 695 17.79 44.31 3.43
CA ALA A 695 18.12 45.74 3.47
C ALA A 695 19.61 46.03 3.61
N CYS A 696 20.38 45.14 4.25
CA CYS A 696 21.82 45.29 4.47
C CYS A 696 22.69 44.46 3.51
N THR A 697 22.12 43.85 2.46
CA THR A 697 22.87 42.91 1.59
C THR A 697 24.04 43.59 0.89
N ALA A 698 23.85 44.79 0.35
CA ALA A 698 24.91 45.55 -0.33
C ALA A 698 26.05 45.92 0.64
N ASP A 699 25.72 46.41 1.83
CA ASP A 699 26.68 46.79 2.86
C ASP A 699 27.45 45.58 3.42
N LEU A 700 26.78 44.44 3.60
CA LEU A 700 27.41 43.19 4.02
C LEU A 700 28.47 42.74 3.01
N LEU A 701 28.16 42.78 1.71
CA LEU A 701 29.10 42.43 0.65
C LEU A 701 30.27 43.42 0.57
N ARG A 702 29.98 44.71 0.76
CA ARG A 702 30.98 45.78 0.64
C ARG A 702 31.97 45.80 1.80
N TYR A 703 31.49 45.64 3.03
CA TYR A 703 32.29 45.88 4.23
C TYR A 703 32.55 44.65 5.09
N CYS A 704 31.67 43.64 5.05
CA CYS A 704 31.72 42.47 5.94
C CYS A 704 31.90 41.14 5.18
N SER A 705 32.34 41.16 3.92
CA SER A 705 32.44 39.97 3.07
C SER A 705 33.44 38.91 3.56
N THR A 706 34.50 39.32 4.27
CA THR A 706 35.49 38.40 4.86
C THR A 706 35.06 37.87 6.23
N VAL A 707 33.94 38.34 6.78
CA VAL A 707 33.46 37.96 8.11
C VAL A 707 32.56 36.73 7.97
N GLN A 708 32.94 35.65 8.65
CA GLN A 708 32.14 34.43 8.70
C GLN A 708 30.76 34.70 9.32
N SER A 709 29.72 34.16 8.68
CA SER A 709 28.34 34.20 9.17
C SER A 709 28.20 33.51 10.55
N GLY A 710 27.15 33.87 11.29
CA GLY A 710 26.83 33.33 12.61
C GLY A 710 27.52 34.02 13.80
N ASP A 711 27.10 33.63 15.01
CA ASP A 711 27.57 34.13 16.31
C ASP A 711 27.55 35.68 16.45
N GLY A 712 26.69 36.35 15.68
CA GLY A 712 26.51 37.79 15.63
C GLY A 712 27.68 38.55 14.98
N ARG A 713 28.63 37.86 14.32
CA ARG A 713 29.86 38.49 13.80
C ARG A 713 29.58 39.55 12.74
N GLN A 714 28.77 39.22 11.73
CA GLN A 714 28.42 40.15 10.65
C GLN A 714 27.56 41.31 11.16
N LEU A 715 26.63 41.04 12.07
CA LEU A 715 25.85 42.09 12.73
C LEU A 715 26.74 43.05 13.53
N ARG A 716 27.74 42.52 14.26
CA ARG A 716 28.71 43.34 14.99
C ARG A 716 29.60 44.16 14.05
N CYS A 717 30.00 43.60 12.90
CA CYS A 717 30.72 44.34 11.86
C CYS A 717 29.93 45.57 11.39
N LEU A 718 28.64 45.40 11.05
CA LEU A 718 27.75 46.51 10.68
C LEU A 718 27.55 47.51 11.83
N GLN A 719 27.41 47.03 13.08
CA GLN A 719 27.29 47.90 14.26
C GLN A 719 28.54 48.77 14.47
N THR A 720 29.74 48.24 14.25
CA THR A 720 30.98 49.02 14.33
C THR A 720 31.01 50.12 13.27
N ILE A 721 30.62 49.81 12.03
CA ILE A 721 30.56 50.81 10.95
C ILE A 721 29.50 51.88 11.25
N LEU A 722 28.35 51.48 11.80
CA LEU A 722 27.29 52.42 12.18
C LEU A 722 27.76 53.41 13.26
N ILE A 723 28.59 52.97 14.22
CA ILE A 723 29.15 53.82 15.27
C ILE A 723 30.26 54.73 14.73
N ASP A 724 31.15 54.18 13.90
CA ASP A 724 32.33 54.90 13.42
C ASP A 724 32.00 55.87 12.27
N LYS A 725 31.15 55.44 11.33
CA LYS A 725 30.79 56.17 10.09
C LYS A 725 29.38 55.80 9.61
N SER A 726 28.35 56.30 10.29
CA SER A 726 26.93 56.00 9.97
C SER A 726 26.51 56.34 8.53
N GLU A 727 27.12 57.35 7.90
CA GLU A 727 26.87 57.78 6.51
C GLU A 727 27.42 56.78 5.47
N ALA A 728 28.26 55.81 5.88
CA ALA A 728 28.87 54.86 4.96
C ALA A 728 27.93 53.69 4.58
N LEU A 729 26.87 53.48 5.36
CA LEU A 729 25.85 52.46 5.13
C LEU A 729 24.73 53.02 4.25
N GLU A 730 24.06 52.16 3.49
CA GLU A 730 22.86 52.55 2.77
C GLU A 730 21.77 52.98 3.76
N GLU A 731 20.97 53.98 3.36
CA GLU A 731 19.92 54.57 4.21
C GLU A 731 18.95 53.50 4.75
N ASN A 732 18.49 52.60 3.89
CA ASN A 732 17.61 51.49 4.26
C ASN A 732 18.24 50.53 5.27
N CYS A 733 19.53 50.19 5.10
CA CYS A 733 20.25 49.34 6.04
C CYS A 733 20.43 50.04 7.39
N ARG A 734 20.87 51.31 7.36
CA ARG A 734 21.09 52.13 8.56
C ARG A 734 19.83 52.23 9.41
N ASP A 735 18.71 52.58 8.80
CA ASP A 735 17.46 52.85 9.53
C ASP A 735 16.88 51.56 10.12
N LYS A 736 16.85 50.45 9.34
CA LYS A 736 16.44 49.15 9.87
C LYS A 736 17.40 48.63 10.95
N LEU A 737 18.71 48.80 10.78
CA LEU A 737 19.70 48.35 11.76
C LEU A 737 19.55 49.12 13.08
N LEU A 738 19.33 50.44 13.04
CA LEU A 738 19.03 51.24 14.23
C LEU A 738 17.77 50.76 14.95
N GLN A 739 16.70 50.50 14.20
CA GLN A 739 15.46 49.95 14.75
C GLN A 739 15.69 48.59 15.45
N ARG A 740 16.45 47.69 14.81
CA ARG A 740 16.76 46.36 15.36
C ARG A 740 17.67 46.44 16.58
N ILE A 741 18.64 47.37 16.61
CA ILE A 741 19.50 47.60 17.80
C ILE A 741 18.66 47.96 19.02
N ASP A 742 17.63 48.79 18.87
CA ASP A 742 16.73 49.12 19.98
C ASP A 742 15.92 47.91 20.44
N MET A 743 15.38 47.13 19.50
CA MET A 743 14.70 45.86 19.80
C MET A 743 15.60 44.90 20.59
N PHE A 744 16.88 44.74 20.18
CA PHE A 744 17.82 43.86 20.87
C PHE A 744 18.08 44.28 22.32
N LYS A 745 18.13 45.59 22.60
CA LYS A 745 18.31 46.13 23.96
C LYS A 745 17.08 45.86 24.84
N ASN A 746 15.89 46.06 24.30
CA ASN A 746 14.63 45.87 25.02
C ASN A 746 14.28 44.39 25.25
N ALA A 747 14.71 43.49 24.35
CA ALA A 747 14.47 42.05 24.47
C ALA A 747 15.46 41.33 25.40
N ALA A 748 16.71 41.80 25.53
CA ALA A 748 17.74 41.11 26.31
C ALA A 748 17.38 40.81 27.78
N PRO A 749 16.75 41.73 28.55
CA PRO A 749 16.39 41.48 29.95
C PRO A 749 15.34 40.39 30.15
N LEU A 750 14.45 40.20 29.16
CA LEU A 750 13.35 39.22 29.23
C LEU A 750 13.84 37.80 28.98
N VAL A 751 14.81 37.64 28.09
CA VAL A 751 15.39 36.33 27.72
C VAL A 751 16.51 35.92 28.69
N ALA A 752 17.19 36.89 29.29
CA ALA A 752 18.26 36.66 30.25
C ALA A 752 17.77 36.56 31.71
N ALA A 753 16.48 36.42 31.99
CA ALA A 753 16.04 36.32 33.39
C ALA A 753 16.65 35.04 34.04
N PRO A 754 17.44 35.17 35.13
CA PRO A 754 18.11 34.03 35.74
C PRO A 754 17.09 33.17 36.50
N GLU A 755 17.05 31.88 36.21
CA GLU A 755 16.17 30.93 36.90
C GLU A 755 16.71 30.53 38.29
N ASN A 756 18.02 30.65 38.51
CA ASN A 756 18.70 30.25 39.75
C ASN A 756 19.61 31.35 40.34
N LEU A 757 19.85 31.30 41.66
CA LEU A 757 20.71 32.26 42.37
C LEU A 757 22.16 32.33 41.83
N SER A 758 22.66 31.22 41.28
CA SER A 758 23.97 31.15 40.61
C SER A 758 24.00 31.97 39.32
N ASP A 759 22.93 31.93 38.54
CA ASP A 759 22.81 32.70 37.29
C ASP A 759 22.65 34.20 37.58
N LEU A 760 21.93 34.54 38.65
CA LEU A 760 21.85 35.91 39.15
C LEU A 760 23.24 36.43 39.57
N TYR A 761 24.03 35.61 40.27
CA TYR A 761 25.40 35.98 40.67
C TYR A 761 26.31 36.21 39.46
N THR A 762 26.31 35.30 38.48
CA THR A 762 27.15 35.45 37.28
C THR A 762 26.77 36.70 36.49
N GLN A 763 25.47 37.00 36.32
CA GLN A 763 24.97 38.20 35.65
C GLN A 763 25.32 39.51 36.37
N VAL A 764 25.17 39.54 37.70
CA VAL A 764 25.54 40.71 38.50
C VAL A 764 27.07 40.92 38.45
N SER A 765 27.85 39.85 38.40
CA SER A 765 29.32 39.92 38.30
C SER A 765 29.81 40.40 36.92
N SER A 766 29.10 40.06 35.84
CA SER A 766 29.41 40.47 34.47
C SER A 766 28.86 41.84 34.10
N SER A 767 27.96 42.41 34.91
CA SER A 767 27.37 43.72 34.66
C SER A 767 28.38 44.86 34.81
N PRO A 768 28.34 45.90 33.93
CA PRO A 768 29.15 47.11 34.12
C PRO A 768 28.78 47.85 35.42
N ALA A 769 27.59 47.61 35.98
CA ALA A 769 27.14 48.15 37.26
C ALA A 769 27.54 47.28 38.48
N LYS A 770 28.40 46.25 38.33
CA LYS A 770 28.81 45.35 39.44
C LYS A 770 29.30 46.09 40.68
N LYS A 771 29.98 47.23 40.50
CA LYS A 771 30.48 48.07 41.61
C LYS A 771 29.33 48.66 42.42
N PHE A 772 28.25 49.08 41.77
CA PHE A 772 27.08 49.64 42.43
C PHE A 772 26.37 48.57 43.27
N PHE A 773 26.14 47.38 42.71
CA PHE A 773 25.51 46.28 43.45
C PHE A 773 26.35 45.80 44.63
N PHE A 774 27.68 45.76 44.48
CA PHE A 774 28.59 45.40 45.57
C PHE A 774 28.56 46.45 46.71
N ILE A 775 28.54 47.73 46.36
CA ILE A 775 28.41 48.82 47.35
C ILE A 775 27.05 48.76 48.04
N ALA A 776 25.95 48.55 47.30
CA ALA A 776 24.61 48.44 47.85
C ALA A 776 24.46 47.23 48.80
N PHE A 777 25.09 46.10 48.47
CA PHE A 777 25.12 44.94 49.35
C PHE A 777 25.92 45.22 50.63
N LEU A 778 27.10 45.85 50.51
CA LEU A 778 27.90 46.24 51.68
C LEU A 778 27.20 47.27 52.57
N THR A 779 26.49 48.24 51.99
CA THR A 779 25.71 49.21 52.78
C THR A 779 24.53 48.54 53.46
N PHE A 780 23.86 47.59 52.81
CA PHE A 780 22.77 46.82 53.42
C PHE A 780 23.24 45.95 54.59
N VAL A 781 24.34 45.20 54.40
CA VAL A 781 24.96 44.41 55.48
C VAL A 781 25.47 45.32 56.60
N GLY A 782 26.04 46.48 56.26
CA GLY A 782 26.45 47.50 57.21
C GLY A 782 25.27 48.04 58.03
N PHE A 783 24.13 48.31 57.39
CA PHE A 783 22.90 48.71 58.06
C PHE A 783 22.40 47.64 59.02
N ILE A 784 22.38 46.37 58.61
CA ILE A 784 21.99 45.25 59.49
C ILE A 784 22.94 45.14 60.68
N PHE A 785 24.25 45.29 60.47
CA PHE A 785 25.24 45.21 61.54
C PHE A 785 25.12 46.38 62.53
N ILE A 786 24.89 47.59 62.03
CA ILE A 786 24.65 48.78 62.85
C ILE A 786 23.34 48.64 63.63
N PHE A 787 22.25 48.21 62.98
CA PHE A 787 20.97 47.97 63.64
C PHE A 787 21.06 46.84 64.67
N GLY A 788 21.80 45.77 64.37
CA GLY A 788 22.11 44.68 65.28
C GLY A 788 22.95 45.12 66.49
N LEU A 789 23.89 46.05 66.31
CA LEU A 789 24.67 46.65 67.41
C LEU A 789 23.82 47.55 68.31
N PHE A 790 22.88 48.31 67.74
CA PHE A 790 21.95 49.15 68.51
C PHE A 790 20.88 48.30 69.23
N CYS A 791 20.31 47.29 68.59
CA CYS A 791 19.35 46.36 69.20
C CYS A 791 20.00 45.39 70.21
N GLY A 792 21.26 44.99 70.00
CA GLY A 792 22.04 44.17 70.93
C GLY A 792 22.44 44.90 72.21
N ARG A 793 22.61 46.23 72.15
CA ARG A 793 22.81 47.07 73.35
C ARG A 793 21.51 47.38 74.09
N ALA A 794 20.37 47.48 73.39
CA ALA A 794 19.06 47.64 74.03
C ALA A 794 18.63 46.39 74.82
N THR A 795 18.96 45.19 74.33
CA THR A 795 18.65 43.91 75.00
C THR A 795 19.56 43.60 76.19
N ARG A 796 20.81 44.09 76.24
CA ARG A 796 21.65 43.97 77.45
C ARG A 796 21.25 44.91 78.60
N ARG A 797 20.62 46.06 78.32
CA ARG A 797 20.13 46.98 79.37
C ARG A 797 18.81 46.51 80.02
N THR A 798 17.98 45.76 79.31
CA THR A 798 16.73 45.19 79.88
C THR A 798 16.95 43.91 80.70
N ILE A 799 18.01 43.14 80.44
CA ILE A 799 18.33 41.93 81.23
C ILE A 799 18.99 42.29 82.58
N ALA A 800 19.70 43.41 82.70
CA ALA A 800 20.30 43.84 83.96
C ALA A 800 19.32 44.48 84.97
N MET A 801 18.10 44.86 84.55
CA MET A 801 17.05 45.39 85.43
C MET A 801 16.05 44.35 85.91
N LYS A 802 16.20 43.07 85.53
CA LYS A 802 15.34 41.95 86.01
C LYS A 802 15.95 41.13 87.15
N ASN A 803 17.17 41.45 87.59
CA ASN A 803 17.86 40.82 88.73
C ASN A 803 18.22 41.85 89.83
N LYS A 804 17.27 42.72 90.19
CA LYS A 804 17.29 43.44 91.46
C LYS A 804 15.89 43.60 92.01
#